data_AF-A0A4D4LGD1-F1
#
_entry.id   AF-A0A4D4LGD1-F1
#
_cell.length_a   1.000
_cell.length_b   1.000
_cell.length_c   1.000
_cell.angle_alpha   90.00
_cell.angle_beta   90.00
_cell.angle_gamma   90.00
#
_symmetry.space_group_name_H-M   'P 1'
#
loop_
_entity.id
_entity.type
_entity.pdbx_description
1 polymer ?
#
loop_
_entity_poly.entity_id
_entity_poly.type
_entity_poly.pdbx_seq_one_letter_code
_entity_poly.pdbx_strand_id
1 'polypeptide(L)'
;MYGITETTIHVTHHTLNPTTHHTPNTPSPIGQPLPHLTTHLLDTHLQPTPPDTPGELYITGPTLARNYHNNPTLTATHFIANPYGPPGTRLYRTGDLAHQHPTTHQLHYHHRTDNQIQLHGYRIELGEIENTLTTHPHITHAAATLHHDHHHNKHLIAYTTISRSVHRAADVMEQQVEEWRAVYDSLYGDRAATSLSEDFVGWDSSYDQRPIPLPEMREWLATTVDRITALGPRDVLEIGVGTGLLLSRLAPDCASYWGTDVSASAIAALDQRVARDPALGAGDGRVTLECRPAHDFSTLPEGRFDTVVINSVVQYFPNVDYLTDVITHAMAALKPGGKLFIGDVRNLRLLRCFATAVALTQAPAGTTPGSLRAAVDNAIRLERELLVDPEYFTTLTSAVPSIGAVDIRVKRGTARNELTRHRYDVVLSKSPVTPLATDRAPHLRWGEDIHTVDDLRDALAGRLRPRALRVTGIPNTRLTGELTALQRIDTGADPDDARHHLTAAAPTAGHDGSETDPDTGMAAEPDPEALHRLAEAHGYDLALRWGSDEGCLDGVFTTAGAPTLDLAAPTSSTPRRPASAYANEPGLAHATGAVVASLRSYLSERLPAHMVPSAVIALDRMPLTANGKLDRAALPRPTSPRSPRDDRRPHRWRHGCVPSSVRCSESPR
;
A
#
# COMPACT_ATOMS: atom_id res chain seq x y z
N MET A 1 -4.37 -2.13 50.15
CA MET A 1 -4.12 -0.74 50.60
C MET A 1 -4.06 0.13 49.36
N TYR A 2 -4.60 1.35 49.43
CA TYR A 2 -4.52 2.35 48.36
C TYR A 2 -3.68 3.53 48.83
N GLY A 3 -2.97 4.15 47.90
CA GLY A 3 -2.27 5.39 48.12
C GLY A 3 -1.42 5.79 46.92
N ILE A 4 -0.82 6.97 47.03
CA ILE A 4 -0.12 7.65 45.95
C ILE A 4 1.20 8.25 46.47
N THR A 5 2.09 8.60 45.56
CA THR A 5 3.42 9.10 45.89
C THR A 5 3.35 10.38 46.72
N GLU A 6 2.42 11.27 46.37
CA GLU A 6 2.22 12.59 46.95
C GLU A 6 1.66 12.55 48.38
N THR A 7 1.25 11.38 48.85
CA THR A 7 0.76 11.16 50.22
C THR A 7 1.66 10.22 51.01
N THR A 8 2.88 9.97 50.51
CA THR A 8 3.83 9.01 51.10
C THR A 8 3.27 7.59 51.15
N ILE A 9 3.02 7.03 49.95
CA ILE A 9 2.74 5.60 49.67
C ILE A 9 1.32 5.14 50.00
N HIS A 10 0.82 5.35 51.22
CA HIS A 10 -0.45 4.75 51.66
C HIS A 10 -1.41 5.77 52.26
N VAL A 11 -2.69 5.61 51.95
CA VAL A 11 -3.78 6.52 52.32
C VAL A 11 -4.90 5.77 53.00
N THR A 12 -5.34 4.66 52.41
CA THR A 12 -6.45 3.88 52.91
C THR A 12 -6.08 2.40 52.99
N HIS A 13 -6.75 1.68 53.88
CA HIS A 13 -6.59 0.25 54.06
C HIS A 13 -7.95 -0.43 54.07
N HIS A 14 -7.98 -1.64 53.52
CA HIS A 14 -9.11 -2.55 53.57
C HIS A 14 -8.59 -3.89 54.09
N THR A 15 -9.13 -4.35 55.22
CA THR A 15 -8.76 -5.63 55.81
C THR A 15 -9.49 -6.74 55.07
N LEU A 16 -8.74 -7.64 54.43
CA LEU A 16 -9.29 -8.80 53.77
C LEU A 16 -9.65 -9.87 54.81
N ASN A 17 -10.86 -10.42 54.73
CA ASN A 17 -11.24 -11.58 55.51
C ASN A 17 -10.98 -12.85 54.69
N PRO A 18 -10.55 -13.98 55.29
CA PRO A 18 -10.29 -15.21 54.54
C PRO A 18 -11.50 -15.76 53.76
N THR A 19 -12.70 -15.31 54.11
CA THR A 19 -13.99 -15.70 53.53
C THR A 19 -14.57 -14.68 52.53
N THR A 20 -13.93 -13.52 52.32
CA THR A 20 -14.41 -12.54 51.34
C THR A 20 -14.08 -12.99 49.92
N HIS A 21 -15.09 -13.49 49.19
CA HIS A 21 -15.01 -13.71 47.76
C HIS A 21 -15.23 -12.40 47.01
N HIS A 22 -14.25 -11.95 46.22
CA HIS A 22 -14.46 -10.88 45.25
C HIS A 22 -15.36 -11.37 44.12
N THR A 23 -16.54 -10.78 43.97
CA THR A 23 -17.39 -10.99 42.80
C THR A 23 -16.89 -10.12 41.65
N PRO A 24 -16.79 -10.64 40.42
CA PRO A 24 -16.52 -9.82 39.25
C PRO A 24 -17.57 -8.68 39.15
N ASN A 25 -17.14 -7.46 38.81
CA ASN A 25 -17.95 -6.23 38.70
C ASN A 25 -18.37 -5.51 40.00
N THR A 26 -17.81 -5.83 41.17
CA THR A 26 -17.94 -4.91 42.33
C THR A 26 -16.83 -3.84 42.29
N PRO A 27 -17.15 -2.54 42.53
CA PRO A 27 -16.15 -1.48 42.66
C PRO A 27 -15.11 -1.86 43.72
N SER A 28 -13.82 -1.65 43.41
CA SER A 28 -12.74 -2.10 44.28
C SER A 28 -12.77 -1.34 45.61
N PRO A 29 -12.98 -2.01 46.76
CA PRO A 29 -13.01 -1.35 48.06
C PRO A 29 -11.58 -0.93 48.43
N ILE A 30 -11.32 0.37 48.38
CA ILE A 30 -10.06 0.95 48.85
C ILE A 30 -10.07 1.14 50.37
N GLY A 31 -11.24 1.00 51.01
CA GLY A 31 -11.39 0.83 52.44
C GLY A 31 -11.52 2.14 53.20
N GLN A 32 -10.89 2.24 54.38
CA GLN A 32 -10.98 3.43 55.23
C GLN A 32 -9.63 4.15 55.36
N PRO A 33 -9.64 5.48 55.61
CA PRO A 33 -8.41 6.26 55.79
C PRO A 33 -7.52 5.69 56.90
N LEU A 34 -6.21 5.83 56.73
CA LEU A 34 -5.27 5.60 57.82
C LEU A 34 -5.52 6.62 58.95
N PRO A 35 -5.27 6.28 60.23
CA PRO A 35 -5.67 7.12 61.37
C PRO A 35 -5.15 8.55 61.37
N HIS A 36 -4.01 8.80 60.71
CA HIS A 36 -3.36 10.11 60.63
C HIS A 36 -3.72 10.88 59.35
N LEU A 37 -4.58 10.33 58.50
CA LEU A 37 -5.01 10.92 57.23
C LEU A 37 -6.52 11.14 57.23
N THR A 38 -6.95 12.14 56.47
CA THR A 38 -8.36 12.40 56.21
C THR A 38 -8.60 12.43 54.70
N THR A 39 -9.64 11.72 54.27
CA THR A 39 -10.10 11.70 52.88
C THR A 39 -11.40 12.48 52.76
N HIS A 40 -11.55 13.24 51.70
CA HIS A 40 -12.79 13.91 51.34
C HIS A 40 -13.21 13.45 49.95
N LEU A 41 -14.49 13.13 49.77
CA LEU A 41 -15.10 12.97 48.45
C LEU A 41 -15.83 14.25 48.11
N LEU A 42 -15.35 14.96 47.10
CA LEU A 42 -15.82 16.31 46.78
C LEU A 42 -16.38 16.39 45.36
N ASP A 43 -17.38 17.24 45.18
CA ASP A 43 -17.89 17.61 43.87
C ASP A 43 -17.03 18.72 43.20
N THR A 44 -17.46 19.18 42.03
CA THR A 44 -16.76 20.23 41.27
C THR A 44 -16.73 21.61 41.95
N HIS A 45 -17.55 21.82 42.98
CA HIS A 45 -17.60 23.04 43.79
C HIS A 45 -16.84 22.88 45.13
N LEU A 46 -16.07 21.81 45.28
CA LEU A 46 -15.41 21.44 46.53
C LEU A 46 -16.42 21.36 47.70
N GLN A 47 -17.57 20.72 47.46
CA GLN A 47 -18.53 20.37 48.50
C GLN A 47 -18.54 18.85 48.72
N PRO A 48 -18.67 18.36 49.97
CA PRO A 48 -18.71 16.93 50.23
C PRO A 48 -19.89 16.24 49.52
N THR A 49 -19.63 15.10 48.87
CA THR A 49 -20.68 14.30 48.25
C THR A 49 -21.40 13.43 49.29
N PRO A 50 -22.72 13.19 49.16
CA PRO A 50 -23.44 12.23 50.01
C PRO A 50 -22.93 10.80 49.84
N PRO A 51 -23.19 9.89 50.80
CA PRO A 51 -22.94 8.46 50.62
C PRO A 51 -23.60 7.93 49.35
N ASP A 52 -22.96 6.94 48.70
CA ASP A 52 -23.32 6.35 47.41
C ASP A 52 -23.27 7.30 46.19
N THR A 53 -22.85 8.56 46.39
CA THR A 53 -22.66 9.53 45.30
C THR A 53 -21.18 9.65 44.92
N PRO A 54 -20.81 9.44 43.64
CA PRO A 54 -19.44 9.61 43.18
C PRO A 54 -18.93 11.04 43.40
N GLY A 55 -17.73 11.15 43.98
CA GLY A 55 -16.98 12.39 44.15
C GLY A 55 -15.50 12.18 43.86
N GLU A 56 -14.78 13.26 43.57
CA GLU A 56 -13.33 13.20 43.41
C GLU A 56 -12.68 13.10 44.80
N LEU A 57 -11.68 12.23 44.93
CA LEU A 57 -10.98 11.97 46.19
C LEU A 57 -9.91 13.04 46.45
N TYR A 58 -9.98 13.65 47.63
CA TYR A 58 -9.00 14.59 48.14
C TYR A 58 -8.43 14.09 49.46
N ILE A 59 -7.15 14.36 49.71
CA ILE A 59 -6.44 13.82 50.87
C ILE A 59 -5.76 14.95 51.64
N THR A 60 -5.88 14.94 52.96
CA THR A 60 -5.15 15.85 53.85
C THR A 60 -4.51 15.08 55.00
N GLY A 61 -3.40 15.61 55.52
CA GLY A 61 -2.71 15.08 56.68
C GLY A 61 -1.19 15.30 56.62
N PRO A 62 -0.45 14.81 57.62
CA PRO A 62 0.97 15.10 57.80
C PRO A 62 1.87 14.43 56.75
N THR A 63 1.38 13.43 56.03
CA THR A 63 2.17 12.69 55.02
C THR A 63 2.06 13.29 53.61
N LEU A 64 1.36 14.42 53.45
CA LEU A 64 1.37 15.13 52.18
C LEU A 64 2.79 15.59 51.82
N ALA A 65 3.18 15.34 50.59
CA ALA A 65 4.42 15.84 50.04
C ALA A 65 4.46 17.37 50.07
N ARG A 66 5.68 17.92 50.05
CA ARG A 66 5.87 19.38 50.07
C ARG A 66 5.35 20.01 48.79
N ASN A 67 5.74 19.50 47.64
CA ASN A 67 5.44 20.04 46.32
C ASN A 67 6.01 19.11 45.24
N TYR A 68 5.70 19.41 43.98
CA TYR A 68 6.49 18.95 42.85
C TYR A 68 7.73 19.82 42.69
N HIS A 69 8.90 19.18 42.54
CA HIS A 69 10.18 19.89 42.42
C HIS A 69 10.20 20.77 41.15
N ASN A 70 10.55 22.05 41.30
CA ASN A 70 10.61 23.06 40.22
C ASN A 70 9.33 23.21 39.37
N ASN A 71 8.16 22.80 39.88
CA ASN A 71 6.89 22.93 39.15
C ASN A 71 5.81 23.60 40.03
N PRO A 72 5.88 24.94 40.23
CA PRO A 72 4.95 25.65 41.10
C PRO A 72 3.52 25.63 40.56
N THR A 73 3.33 25.66 39.23
CA THR A 73 2.02 25.61 38.59
C THR A 73 1.32 24.29 38.89
N LEU A 74 1.96 23.15 38.60
CA LEU A 74 1.39 21.83 38.89
C LEU A 74 1.17 21.62 40.40
N THR A 75 2.08 22.15 41.22
CA THR A 75 1.92 22.12 42.68
C THR A 75 0.65 22.85 43.10
N ALA A 76 0.40 24.06 42.59
CA ALA A 76 -0.79 24.83 42.92
C ALA A 76 -2.10 24.19 42.39
N THR A 77 -2.02 23.41 41.31
CA THR A 77 -3.18 22.68 40.76
C THR A 77 -3.59 21.47 41.61
N HIS A 78 -2.63 20.77 42.23
CA HIS A 78 -2.91 19.56 43.01
C HIS A 78 -2.88 19.75 44.53
N PHE A 79 -1.95 20.56 45.05
CA PHE A 79 -1.84 20.88 46.48
C PHE A 79 -2.60 22.17 46.78
N ILE A 80 -3.92 22.09 46.81
CA ILE A 80 -4.82 23.22 46.98
C ILE A 80 -5.03 23.57 48.46
N ALA A 81 -5.60 24.75 48.72
CA ALA A 81 -5.98 25.15 50.08
C ALA A 81 -7.05 24.20 50.65
N ASN A 82 -6.93 23.84 51.93
CA ASN A 82 -7.92 22.98 52.60
C ASN A 82 -9.02 23.82 53.28
N PRO A 83 -10.27 23.84 52.78
CA PRO A 83 -11.37 24.56 53.41
C PRO A 83 -11.92 23.86 54.67
N TYR A 84 -11.54 22.59 54.93
CA TYR A 84 -12.05 21.79 56.04
C TYR A 84 -11.06 21.66 57.20
N GLY A 85 -9.85 22.21 57.05
CA GLY A 85 -8.80 22.12 58.04
C GLY A 85 -8.43 23.48 58.65
N PRO A 86 -7.49 23.49 59.61
CA PRO A 86 -6.91 24.73 60.13
C PRO A 86 -6.27 25.57 59.02
N PRO A 87 -6.18 26.91 59.20
CA PRO A 87 -5.48 27.79 58.28
C PRO A 87 -4.05 27.30 57.97
N GLY A 88 -3.67 27.33 56.69
CA GLY A 88 -2.36 26.89 56.21
C GLY A 88 -2.26 25.39 55.90
N THR A 89 -3.30 24.59 56.17
CA THR A 89 -3.35 23.20 55.72
C THR A 89 -3.77 23.08 54.24
N ARG A 90 -3.41 21.97 53.61
CA ARG A 90 -3.60 21.73 52.17
C ARG A 90 -4.34 20.42 51.91
N LEU A 91 -5.12 20.39 50.84
CA LEU A 91 -5.66 19.16 50.26
C LEU A 91 -4.80 18.78 49.06
N TYR A 92 -4.56 17.49 48.90
CA TYR A 92 -4.05 16.93 47.66
C TYR A 92 -5.21 16.37 46.83
N ARG A 93 -5.36 16.88 45.61
CA ARG A 93 -6.32 16.45 44.60
C ARG A 93 -5.79 15.23 43.86
N THR A 94 -6.42 14.05 44.03
CA THR A 94 -5.88 12.79 43.49
C THR A 94 -6.21 12.53 42.03
N GLY A 95 -7.30 13.12 41.52
CA GLY A 95 -7.86 12.74 40.22
C GLY A 95 -8.60 11.40 40.22
N ASP A 96 -8.74 10.73 41.37
CA ASP A 96 -9.45 9.47 41.50
C ASP A 96 -10.93 9.72 41.85
N LEU A 97 -11.85 9.12 41.12
CA LEU A 97 -13.28 9.12 41.42
C LEU A 97 -13.64 7.93 42.31
N ALA A 98 -14.30 8.20 43.42
CA ALA A 98 -14.74 7.20 44.38
C ALA A 98 -16.11 7.58 44.97
N HIS A 99 -16.78 6.61 45.58
CA HIS A 99 -17.95 6.87 46.44
C HIS A 99 -17.72 6.24 47.81
N GLN A 100 -18.47 6.73 48.80
CA GLN A 100 -18.52 6.09 50.10
C GLN A 100 -19.70 5.14 50.16
N HIS A 101 -19.46 3.89 50.54
CA HIS A 101 -20.51 2.90 50.71
C HIS A 101 -21.47 3.33 51.84
N PRO A 102 -22.79 3.26 51.62
CA PRO A 102 -23.78 3.88 52.51
C PRO A 102 -23.80 3.30 53.94
N THR A 103 -23.56 2.01 54.11
CA THR A 103 -23.63 1.34 55.44
C THR A 103 -22.27 1.04 56.07
N THR A 104 -21.27 0.61 55.30
CA THR A 104 -19.94 0.24 55.81
C THR A 104 -18.99 1.44 55.92
N HIS A 105 -19.37 2.59 55.35
CA HIS A 105 -18.55 3.80 55.24
C HIS A 105 -17.19 3.58 54.54
N GLN A 106 -17.01 2.44 53.86
CA GLN A 106 -15.81 2.15 53.09
C GLN A 106 -15.81 2.97 51.80
N LEU A 107 -14.63 3.41 51.39
CA LEU A 107 -14.42 4.05 50.10
C LEU A 107 -14.29 2.99 49.02
N HIS A 108 -15.02 3.19 47.93
CA HIS A 108 -15.03 2.32 46.76
C HIS A 108 -14.52 3.12 45.57
N TYR A 109 -13.43 2.64 44.97
CA TYR A 109 -12.80 3.27 43.82
C TYR A 109 -13.54 2.91 42.52
N HIS A 110 -13.69 3.90 41.64
CA HIS A 110 -14.22 3.70 40.29
C HIS A 110 -13.13 3.75 39.23
N HIS A 111 -12.67 4.96 38.90
CA HIS A 111 -11.77 5.27 37.81
C HIS A 111 -11.12 6.62 38.04
N ARG A 112 -10.16 7.00 37.19
CA ARG A 112 -9.56 8.33 37.20
C ARG A 112 -10.23 9.28 36.23
N THR A 113 -10.23 10.54 36.58
CA THR A 113 -10.77 11.63 35.75
C THR A 113 -9.78 12.14 34.70
N ASP A 114 -8.49 11.78 34.79
CA ASP A 114 -7.45 12.13 33.83
C ASP A 114 -6.98 10.93 32.98
N ASN A 115 -6.05 11.18 32.05
CA ASN A 115 -5.57 10.19 31.08
C ASN A 115 -4.43 9.28 31.61
N GLN A 116 -4.15 9.30 32.91
CA GLN A 116 -3.05 8.52 33.46
C GLN A 116 -3.49 7.05 33.63
N ILE A 117 -2.64 6.13 33.18
CA ILE A 117 -2.94 4.69 33.16
C ILE A 117 -2.02 3.89 34.10
N GLN A 118 -2.41 2.65 34.40
CA GLN A 118 -1.54 1.67 35.05
C GLN A 118 -1.24 0.50 34.13
N LEU A 119 0.05 0.27 33.86
CA LEU A 119 0.57 -0.82 33.04
C LEU A 119 1.72 -1.53 33.77
N HIS A 120 1.58 -2.84 33.98
CA HIS A 120 2.57 -3.67 34.70
C HIS A 120 3.02 -3.10 36.06
N GLY A 121 2.09 -2.45 36.79
CA GLY A 121 2.37 -1.82 38.08
C GLY A 121 2.97 -0.41 38.01
N TYR A 122 3.32 0.08 36.82
CA TYR A 122 3.80 1.44 36.60
C TYR A 122 2.63 2.40 36.35
N ARG A 123 2.71 3.59 36.95
CA ARG A 123 1.79 4.70 36.72
C ARG A 123 2.34 5.53 35.56
N ILE A 124 1.67 5.51 34.40
CA ILE A 124 2.17 6.11 33.15
C ILE A 124 1.29 7.29 32.76
N GLU A 125 1.92 8.45 32.59
CA GLU A 125 1.30 9.63 32.01
C GLU A 125 1.36 9.55 30.47
N LEU A 126 0.22 9.33 29.83
CA LEU A 126 0.16 9.26 28.36
C LEU A 126 0.65 10.56 27.70
N GLY A 127 0.42 11.70 28.36
CA GLY A 127 0.88 13.01 27.89
C GLY A 127 2.41 13.13 27.80
N GLU A 128 3.17 12.40 28.62
CA GLU A 128 4.65 12.41 28.56
C GLU A 128 5.15 11.72 27.28
N ILE A 129 4.50 10.62 26.90
CA ILE A 129 4.78 9.90 25.65
C ILE A 129 4.39 10.78 24.46
N GLU A 130 3.18 11.35 24.50
CA GLU A 130 2.67 12.25 23.45
C GLU A 130 3.60 13.45 23.25
N ASN A 131 4.01 14.12 24.33
CA ASN A 131 4.92 15.27 24.26
C ASN A 131 6.33 14.89 23.80
N THR A 132 6.83 13.72 24.21
CA THR A 132 8.14 13.24 23.73
C THR A 132 8.08 12.95 22.23
N LEU A 133 7.02 12.30 21.75
CA LEU A 133 6.81 12.06 20.32
C LEU A 133 6.77 13.36 19.50
N THR A 134 6.07 14.39 19.98
CA THR A 134 5.98 15.68 19.27
C THR A 134 7.27 16.49 19.29
N THR A 135 8.26 16.15 20.12
CA THR A 135 9.62 16.72 20.01
C THR A 135 10.41 16.16 18.83
N HIS A 136 9.98 15.05 18.24
CA HIS A 136 10.63 14.49 17.06
C HIS A 136 10.40 15.41 15.84
N PRO A 137 11.44 15.79 15.07
CA PRO A 137 11.34 16.81 14.01
C PRO A 137 10.27 16.55 12.94
N HIS A 138 9.89 15.29 12.75
CA HIS A 138 8.98 14.86 11.70
C HIS A 138 7.54 14.60 12.18
N ILE A 139 7.26 14.66 13.47
CA ILE A 139 5.92 14.39 14.03
C ILE A 139 5.17 15.69 14.27
N THR A 140 3.95 15.80 13.74
CA THR A 140 3.11 17.00 13.92
C THR A 140 2.13 16.84 15.08
N HIS A 141 1.52 15.66 15.23
CA HIS A 141 0.65 15.34 16.35
C HIS A 141 0.91 13.91 16.82
N ALA A 142 0.73 13.67 18.12
CA ALA A 142 0.81 12.36 18.73
C ALA A 142 -0.36 12.14 19.70
N ALA A 143 -0.80 10.89 19.82
CA ALA A 143 -1.77 10.44 20.80
C ALA A 143 -1.33 9.06 21.33
N ALA A 144 -1.35 8.85 22.64
CA ALA A 144 -1.06 7.54 23.23
C ALA A 144 -2.34 6.98 23.87
N THR A 145 -2.48 5.65 23.84
CA THR A 145 -3.61 4.95 24.46
C THR A 145 -3.21 3.56 24.93
N LEU A 146 -4.01 3.00 25.84
CA LEU A 146 -3.90 1.62 26.27
C LEU A 146 -4.92 0.75 25.53
N HIS A 147 -4.44 -0.16 24.71
CA HIS A 147 -5.26 -1.15 24.03
C HIS A 147 -5.30 -2.48 24.81
N HIS A 148 -6.42 -3.19 24.75
CA HIS A 148 -6.56 -4.52 25.33
C HIS A 148 -6.77 -5.52 24.20
N ASP A 149 -5.93 -6.54 24.10
CA ASP A 149 -6.11 -7.60 23.10
C ASP A 149 -7.25 -8.57 23.50
N HIS A 150 -7.54 -9.55 22.63
CA HIS A 150 -8.57 -10.58 22.87
C HIS A 150 -8.28 -11.46 24.10
N HIS A 151 -7.05 -11.48 24.58
CA HIS A 151 -6.62 -12.18 25.80
C HIS A 151 -6.54 -11.24 27.01
N HIS A 152 -7.06 -10.01 26.89
CA HIS A 152 -7.02 -8.95 27.91
C HIS A 152 -5.61 -8.49 28.30
N ASN A 153 -4.58 -8.74 27.47
CA ASN A 153 -3.27 -8.14 27.68
C ASN A 153 -3.31 -6.66 27.30
N LYS A 154 -2.65 -5.85 28.13
CA LYS A 154 -2.55 -4.40 27.97
C LYS A 154 -1.36 -4.06 27.08
N HIS A 155 -1.62 -3.35 25.99
CA HIS A 155 -0.63 -2.88 25.03
C HIS A 155 -0.66 -1.36 24.96
N LEU A 156 0.50 -0.72 25.13
CA LEU A 156 0.63 0.73 24.99
C LEU A 156 0.87 1.06 23.52
N ILE A 157 -0.04 1.83 22.91
CA ILE A 157 0.00 2.16 21.49
C ILE A 157 0.10 3.67 21.32
N ALA A 158 0.95 4.11 20.40
CA ALA A 158 1.01 5.50 19.97
C ALA A 158 0.48 5.66 18.55
N TYR A 159 -0.25 6.75 18.32
CA TYR A 159 -0.69 7.20 17.00
C TYR A 159 0.03 8.50 16.69
N THR A 160 0.49 8.67 15.47
CA THR A 160 1.25 9.84 15.06
C THR A 160 0.81 10.34 13.68
N THR A 161 0.95 11.63 13.45
CA THR A 161 0.82 12.23 12.11
C THR A 161 2.15 12.83 11.71
N ILE A 162 2.59 12.62 10.47
CA ILE A 162 3.91 13.00 9.99
C ILE A 162 3.82 14.28 9.16
N SER A 163 4.81 15.17 9.31
CA SER A 163 4.84 16.45 8.61
C SER A 163 5.01 16.26 7.11
N ARG A 164 4.09 16.83 6.31
CA ARG A 164 4.14 16.71 4.86
C ARG A 164 5.40 17.32 4.20
N SER A 165 6.07 18.22 4.91
CA SER A 165 7.28 18.92 4.43
C SER A 165 8.51 18.01 4.29
N VAL A 166 8.54 16.87 4.99
CA VAL A 166 9.62 15.87 4.88
C VAL A 166 9.67 15.28 3.47
N HIS A 167 8.56 15.30 2.73
CA HIS A 167 8.37 14.46 1.53
C HIS A 167 8.66 15.15 0.20
N ARG A 168 8.95 16.47 0.21
CA ARG A 168 9.26 17.24 -1.02
C ARG A 168 10.73 17.61 -1.17
N ALA A 169 11.59 17.22 -0.23
CA ALA A 169 13.01 17.50 -0.34
C ALA A 169 13.61 16.59 -1.43
N ALA A 170 14.41 17.18 -2.34
CA ALA A 170 15.17 16.44 -3.35
C ALA A 170 15.98 15.29 -2.75
N ASP A 171 16.54 15.50 -1.55
CA ASP A 171 17.30 14.53 -0.79
C ASP A 171 16.52 13.24 -0.47
N VAL A 172 15.20 13.31 -0.26
CA VAL A 172 14.36 12.12 0.03
C VAL A 172 14.07 11.33 -1.25
N MET A 173 13.93 12.00 -2.39
CA MET A 173 13.76 11.34 -3.69
C MET A 173 15.04 10.59 -4.09
N GLU A 174 16.21 11.22 -3.90
CA GLU A 174 17.51 10.59 -4.16
C GLU A 174 17.76 9.41 -3.22
N GLN A 175 17.43 9.56 -1.92
CA GLN A 175 17.51 8.45 -0.95
C GLN A 175 16.59 7.27 -1.33
N GLN A 176 15.38 7.52 -1.82
CA GLN A 176 14.48 6.44 -2.23
C GLN A 176 15.01 5.67 -3.44
N VAL A 177 15.52 6.38 -4.45
CA VAL A 177 16.16 5.75 -5.63
C VAL A 177 17.40 4.95 -5.20
N GLU A 178 18.18 5.49 -4.26
CA GLU A 178 19.35 4.83 -3.67
C GLU A 178 18.98 3.55 -2.88
N GLU A 179 17.88 3.56 -2.14
CA GLU A 179 17.43 2.37 -1.42
C GLU A 179 16.97 1.26 -2.37
N TRP A 180 16.24 1.60 -3.43
CA TRP A 180 15.91 0.62 -4.49
C TRP A 180 17.19 0.09 -5.15
N ARG A 181 18.17 0.97 -5.45
CA ARG A 181 19.49 0.55 -5.95
C ARG A 181 20.15 -0.47 -5.02
N ALA A 182 20.18 -0.21 -3.71
CA ALA A 182 20.76 -1.11 -2.73
C ALA A 182 20.05 -2.47 -2.66
N VAL A 183 18.72 -2.48 -2.78
CA VAL A 183 17.93 -3.73 -2.87
C VAL A 183 18.32 -4.51 -4.12
N TYR A 184 18.39 -3.85 -5.28
CA TYR A 184 18.74 -4.49 -6.55
C TYR A 184 20.19 -5.00 -6.57
N ASP A 185 21.15 -4.23 -6.06
CA ASP A 185 22.53 -4.70 -5.95
C ASP A 185 22.67 -5.94 -5.07
N SER A 186 21.87 -6.05 -4.01
CA SER A 186 21.80 -7.29 -3.22
C SER A 186 21.16 -8.46 -3.98
N LEU A 187 20.20 -8.22 -4.87
CA LEU A 187 19.51 -9.26 -5.63
C LEU A 187 20.38 -9.80 -6.78
N TYR A 188 21.13 -8.91 -7.44
CA TYR A 188 21.96 -9.25 -8.59
C TYR A 188 23.39 -9.64 -8.22
N GLY A 189 23.92 -9.15 -7.10
CA GLY A 189 25.31 -9.38 -6.68
C GLY A 189 25.67 -10.85 -6.40
N ASP A 190 24.71 -11.66 -5.97
CA ASP A 190 24.95 -13.07 -5.58
C ASP A 190 24.61 -14.09 -6.68
N ARG A 191 24.17 -13.67 -7.89
CA ARG A 191 23.53 -14.60 -8.85
C ARG A 191 24.17 -14.61 -10.24
N ALA A 192 24.89 -15.70 -10.50
CA ALA A 192 25.16 -16.18 -11.85
C ALA A 192 23.91 -16.94 -12.37
N ALA A 193 22.90 -16.23 -12.89
CA ALA A 193 21.83 -16.89 -13.63
C ALA A 193 22.42 -17.62 -14.85
N THR A 194 21.99 -18.87 -15.08
CA THR A 194 22.56 -19.77 -16.10
C THR A 194 22.07 -19.50 -17.52
N SER A 195 21.00 -18.70 -17.73
CA SER A 195 20.50 -18.28 -19.04
C SER A 195 19.85 -16.89 -19.01
N LEU A 196 20.08 -16.09 -20.07
CA LEU A 196 19.52 -14.74 -20.26
C LEU A 196 17.99 -14.72 -20.46
N SER A 197 17.44 -15.82 -21.00
CA SER A 197 16.09 -15.87 -21.53
C SER A 197 14.98 -16.20 -20.53
N GLU A 198 15.33 -16.59 -19.29
CA GLU A 198 14.39 -17.12 -18.29
C GLU A 198 14.67 -16.68 -16.84
N ASP A 199 15.34 -15.55 -16.63
CA ASP A 199 15.62 -15.02 -15.28
C ASP A 199 14.41 -14.26 -14.69
N PHE A 200 13.34 -15.00 -14.37
CA PHE A 200 12.10 -14.48 -13.78
C PHE A 200 12.12 -14.42 -12.24
N VAL A 201 13.29 -14.29 -11.64
CA VAL A 201 13.45 -14.31 -10.18
C VAL A 201 12.76 -13.11 -9.54
N GLY A 202 12.00 -13.35 -8.46
CA GLY A 202 11.41 -12.29 -7.63
C GLY A 202 9.94 -11.97 -7.93
N TRP A 203 9.30 -12.70 -8.85
CA TRP A 203 7.89 -12.53 -9.17
C TRP A 203 6.99 -13.48 -8.37
N ASP A 204 6.65 -13.07 -7.16
CA ASP A 204 5.68 -13.76 -6.31
C ASP A 204 4.31 -13.08 -6.41
N SER A 205 3.25 -13.89 -6.41
CA SER A 205 1.87 -13.43 -6.40
C SER A 205 1.55 -12.72 -5.10
N SER A 206 1.04 -11.49 -5.18
CA SER A 206 0.61 -10.72 -4.01
C SER A 206 -0.52 -11.42 -3.23
N TYR A 207 -1.32 -12.25 -3.90
CA TYR A 207 -2.46 -12.93 -3.28
C TYR A 207 -2.03 -13.99 -2.26
N ASP A 208 -1.12 -14.87 -2.64
CA ASP A 208 -0.76 -16.09 -1.89
C ASP A 208 0.74 -16.19 -1.55
N GLN A 209 1.55 -15.23 -1.99
CA GLN A 209 2.99 -15.12 -1.72
C GLN A 209 3.79 -16.30 -2.30
N ARG A 210 3.27 -16.93 -3.36
CA ARG A 210 3.96 -18.00 -4.09
C ARG A 210 4.49 -17.47 -5.43
N PRO A 211 5.58 -18.04 -5.97
CA PRO A 211 6.07 -17.66 -7.30
C PRO A 211 4.97 -17.79 -8.35
N ILE A 212 4.84 -16.78 -9.20
CA ILE A 212 3.95 -16.83 -10.37
C ILE A 212 4.45 -17.98 -11.28
N PRO A 213 3.56 -18.85 -11.79
CA PRO A 213 3.96 -19.96 -12.64
C PRO A 213 4.78 -19.51 -13.86
N LEU A 214 5.90 -20.20 -14.13
CA LEU A 214 6.80 -19.87 -15.25
C LEU A 214 6.10 -19.75 -16.62
N PRO A 215 5.10 -20.60 -16.99
CA PRO A 215 4.37 -20.42 -18.24
C PRO A 215 3.67 -19.07 -18.35
N GLU A 216 3.11 -18.56 -17.25
CA GLU A 216 2.44 -17.26 -17.21
C GLU A 216 3.44 -16.10 -17.36
N MET A 217 4.61 -16.22 -16.71
CA MET A 217 5.70 -15.24 -16.86
C MET A 217 6.27 -15.21 -18.29
N ARG A 218 6.37 -16.38 -18.94
CA ARG A 218 6.76 -16.47 -20.36
C ARG A 218 5.71 -15.84 -21.27
N GLU A 219 4.42 -16.02 -21.01
CA GLU A 219 3.33 -15.37 -21.76
C GLU A 219 3.38 -13.85 -21.58
N TRP A 220 3.56 -13.36 -20.35
CA TRP A 220 3.73 -11.93 -20.06
C TRP A 220 4.92 -11.32 -20.83
N LEU A 221 6.06 -12.01 -20.86
CA LEU A 221 7.23 -11.55 -21.60
C LEU A 221 6.97 -11.57 -23.11
N ALA A 222 6.41 -12.66 -23.65
CA ALA A 222 6.14 -12.81 -25.08
C ALA A 222 5.18 -11.72 -25.58
N THR A 223 4.06 -11.51 -24.89
CA THR A 223 3.08 -10.48 -25.27
C THR A 223 3.65 -9.05 -25.18
N THR A 224 4.54 -8.79 -24.21
CA THR A 224 5.25 -7.51 -24.10
C THR A 224 6.25 -7.32 -25.25
N VAL A 225 7.03 -8.35 -25.58
CA VAL A 225 7.96 -8.35 -26.72
C VAL A 225 7.22 -8.15 -28.04
N ASP A 226 6.09 -8.83 -28.26
CA ASP A 226 5.27 -8.67 -29.46
C ASP A 226 4.78 -7.23 -29.62
N ARG A 227 4.34 -6.62 -28.51
CA ARG A 227 3.88 -5.23 -28.49
C ARG A 227 5.00 -4.24 -28.81
N ILE A 228 6.23 -4.47 -28.34
CA ILE A 228 7.39 -3.64 -28.65
C ILE A 228 7.86 -3.88 -30.09
N THR A 229 7.92 -5.12 -30.55
CA THR A 229 8.31 -5.48 -31.92
C THR A 229 7.36 -4.87 -32.96
N ALA A 230 6.06 -4.80 -32.66
CA ALA A 230 5.07 -4.12 -33.50
C ALA A 230 5.33 -2.61 -33.70
N LEU A 231 6.20 -2.00 -32.89
CA LEU A 231 6.64 -0.61 -33.06
C LEU A 231 7.72 -0.46 -34.15
N GLY A 232 8.33 -1.57 -34.59
CA GLY A 232 9.43 -1.60 -35.55
C GLY A 232 10.77 -1.11 -35.01
N PRO A 233 11.22 -1.55 -33.82
CA PRO A 233 12.44 -1.02 -33.19
C PRO A 233 13.69 -1.32 -34.01
N ARG A 234 14.58 -0.32 -34.19
CA ARG A 234 15.90 -0.50 -34.81
C ARG A 234 17.03 0.07 -33.96
N ASP A 235 16.89 1.30 -33.48
CA ASP A 235 17.78 1.99 -32.55
C ASP A 235 17.03 2.16 -31.22
N VAL A 236 17.32 1.27 -30.27
CA VAL A 236 16.57 1.14 -29.01
C VAL A 236 17.36 1.70 -27.83
N LEU A 237 16.66 2.37 -26.92
CA LEU A 237 17.10 2.64 -25.56
C LEU A 237 16.14 1.98 -24.57
N GLU A 238 16.62 1.02 -23.78
CA GLU A 238 15.91 0.43 -22.65
C GLU A 238 16.39 1.08 -21.34
N ILE A 239 15.45 1.65 -20.58
CA ILE A 239 15.69 2.24 -19.27
C ILE A 239 15.24 1.24 -18.21
N GLY A 240 16.18 0.83 -17.35
CA GLY A 240 16.02 -0.27 -16.40
C GLY A 240 16.12 -1.64 -17.08
N VAL A 241 17.24 -1.90 -17.78
CA VAL A 241 17.48 -3.15 -18.53
C VAL A 241 17.54 -4.38 -17.63
N GLY A 242 17.84 -4.22 -16.33
CA GLY A 242 17.89 -5.30 -15.35
C GLY A 242 18.75 -6.47 -15.79
N THR A 243 18.18 -7.67 -15.82
CA THR A 243 18.86 -8.91 -16.21
C THR A 243 18.93 -9.13 -17.72
N GLY A 244 18.35 -8.23 -18.52
CA GLY A 244 18.32 -8.30 -19.99
C GLY A 244 17.20 -9.15 -20.56
N LEU A 245 16.05 -9.28 -19.88
CA LEU A 245 14.91 -10.08 -20.37
C LEU A 245 14.42 -9.61 -21.73
N LEU A 246 14.16 -8.31 -21.91
CA LEU A 246 13.76 -7.74 -23.20
C LEU A 246 14.94 -7.64 -24.16
N LEU A 247 16.10 -7.19 -23.69
CA LEU A 247 17.34 -7.13 -24.46
C LEU A 247 17.62 -8.46 -25.19
N SER A 248 17.52 -9.60 -24.50
CA SER A 248 17.80 -10.92 -25.07
C SER A 248 16.88 -11.31 -26.24
N ARG A 249 15.70 -10.69 -26.34
CA ARG A 249 14.69 -10.96 -27.38
C ARG A 249 14.67 -9.92 -28.48
N LEU A 250 14.98 -8.67 -28.16
CA LEU A 250 14.87 -7.54 -29.09
C LEU A 250 16.20 -7.20 -29.76
N ALA A 251 17.32 -7.25 -29.03
CA ALA A 251 18.63 -6.84 -29.54
C ALA A 251 19.10 -7.63 -30.79
N PRO A 252 18.79 -8.94 -30.97
CA PRO A 252 19.18 -9.67 -32.18
C PRO A 252 18.68 -9.04 -33.49
N ASP A 253 17.50 -8.41 -33.48
CA ASP A 253 16.85 -7.83 -34.68
C ASP A 253 17.04 -6.30 -34.78
N CYS A 254 17.71 -5.70 -33.80
CA CYS A 254 18.01 -4.27 -33.75
C CYS A 254 19.37 -3.94 -34.39
N ALA A 255 19.49 -2.74 -34.93
CA ALA A 255 20.77 -2.20 -35.41
C ALA A 255 21.64 -1.71 -34.24
N SER A 256 21.02 -1.14 -33.20
CA SER A 256 21.67 -0.65 -31.98
C SER A 256 20.73 -0.84 -30.79
N TYR A 257 21.26 -1.32 -29.67
CA TYR A 257 20.48 -1.53 -28.43
C TYR A 257 21.24 -0.98 -27.21
N TRP A 258 20.71 0.08 -26.62
CA TRP A 258 21.30 0.72 -25.45
C TRP A 258 20.49 0.31 -24.22
N GLY A 259 21.14 -0.24 -23.20
CA GLY A 259 20.52 -0.62 -21.93
C GLY A 259 21.10 0.21 -20.79
N THR A 260 20.24 0.83 -20.00
CA THR A 260 20.65 1.59 -18.81
C THR A 260 20.05 0.98 -17.55
N ASP A 261 20.80 0.95 -16.45
CA ASP A 261 20.30 0.50 -15.16
C ASP A 261 21.01 1.24 -14.02
N VAL A 262 20.34 1.42 -12.89
CA VAL A 262 20.92 2.06 -11.70
C VAL A 262 21.88 1.12 -10.97
N SER A 263 21.72 -0.20 -11.15
CA SER A 263 22.54 -1.24 -10.53
C SER A 263 23.81 -1.50 -11.35
N ALA A 264 24.96 -1.09 -10.79
CA ALA A 264 26.26 -1.37 -11.39
C ALA A 264 26.53 -2.88 -11.47
N SER A 265 26.04 -3.65 -10.50
CA SER A 265 26.18 -5.11 -10.49
C SER A 265 25.37 -5.78 -11.59
N ALA A 266 24.13 -5.33 -11.85
CA ALA A 266 23.31 -5.81 -12.97
C ALA A 266 23.98 -5.53 -14.32
N ILE A 267 24.47 -4.29 -14.53
CA ILE A 267 25.18 -3.90 -15.74
C ILE A 267 26.43 -4.75 -15.95
N ALA A 268 27.27 -4.92 -14.92
CA ALA A 268 28.48 -5.72 -15.02
C ALA A 268 28.18 -7.20 -15.32
N ALA A 269 27.13 -7.76 -14.70
CA ALA A 269 26.71 -9.13 -14.97
C ALA A 269 26.16 -9.30 -16.39
N LEU A 270 25.38 -8.34 -16.88
CA LEU A 270 24.81 -8.35 -18.22
C LEU A 270 25.88 -8.16 -19.30
N ASP A 271 26.84 -7.26 -19.08
CA ASP A 271 27.97 -7.02 -19.98
C ASP A 271 28.79 -8.30 -20.21
N GLN A 272 29.11 -9.03 -19.14
CA GLN A 272 29.77 -10.34 -19.25
C GLN A 272 28.97 -11.38 -20.03
N ARG A 273 27.64 -11.29 -20.02
CA ARG A 273 26.75 -12.22 -20.74
C ARG A 273 26.67 -11.85 -22.21
N VAL A 274 26.47 -10.56 -22.52
CA VAL A 274 26.47 -10.02 -23.88
C VAL A 274 27.79 -10.33 -24.59
N ALA A 275 28.93 -10.19 -23.90
CA ALA A 275 30.25 -10.51 -24.45
C ALA A 275 30.44 -12.01 -24.81
N ARG A 276 29.60 -12.91 -24.29
CA ARG A 276 29.66 -14.36 -24.53
C ARG A 276 28.61 -14.86 -25.51
N ASP A 277 27.59 -14.05 -25.83
CA ASP A 277 26.49 -14.44 -26.70
C ASP A 277 26.63 -13.80 -28.09
N PRO A 278 27.01 -14.57 -29.13
CA PRO A 278 27.13 -14.05 -30.49
C PRO A 278 25.81 -13.48 -31.04
N ALA A 279 24.65 -13.95 -30.57
CA ALA A 279 23.35 -13.46 -31.03
C ALA A 279 23.07 -12.02 -30.56
N LEU A 280 23.73 -11.58 -29.49
CA LEU A 280 23.64 -10.23 -28.94
C LEU A 280 24.74 -9.29 -29.46
N GLY A 281 25.51 -9.72 -30.46
CA GLY A 281 26.54 -8.89 -31.06
C GLY A 281 27.86 -8.87 -30.28
N ALA A 282 28.24 -10.00 -29.67
CA ALA A 282 29.54 -10.13 -29.01
C ALA A 282 30.69 -9.65 -29.93
N GLY A 283 31.22 -8.45 -29.67
CA GLY A 283 32.32 -7.83 -30.41
C GLY A 283 31.95 -6.95 -31.61
N ASP A 284 30.68 -6.77 -31.96
CA ASP A 284 30.23 -5.91 -33.08
C ASP A 284 29.80 -4.49 -32.64
N GLY A 285 29.69 -4.24 -31.33
CA GLY A 285 29.32 -2.95 -30.75
C GLY A 285 27.83 -2.61 -30.80
N ARG A 286 26.96 -3.57 -31.14
CA ARG A 286 25.50 -3.38 -31.21
C ARG A 286 24.86 -3.03 -29.88
N VAL A 287 25.28 -3.71 -28.82
CA VAL A 287 24.76 -3.52 -27.47
C VAL A 287 25.68 -2.58 -26.69
N THR A 288 25.11 -1.53 -26.10
CA THR A 288 25.80 -0.60 -25.21
C THR A 288 25.11 -0.60 -23.86
N LEU A 289 25.86 -0.84 -22.77
CA LEU A 289 25.31 -0.91 -21.41
C LEU A 289 25.93 0.18 -20.53
N GLU A 290 25.10 0.92 -19.81
CA GLU A 290 25.57 2.03 -18.98
C GLU A 290 24.88 2.03 -17.61
N CYS A 291 25.68 2.16 -16.54
CA CYS A 291 25.17 2.30 -15.18
C CYS A 291 24.78 3.76 -14.90
N ARG A 292 23.48 4.04 -14.74
CA ARG A 292 22.93 5.37 -14.44
C ARG A 292 21.47 5.30 -13.96
N PRO A 293 21.01 6.30 -13.19
CA PRO A 293 19.60 6.39 -12.83
C PRO A 293 18.72 6.78 -14.03
N ALA A 294 17.44 6.42 -13.98
CA ALA A 294 16.49 6.63 -15.08
C ALA A 294 16.27 8.09 -15.50
N HIS A 295 16.53 9.06 -14.61
CA HIS A 295 16.36 10.48 -14.90
C HIS A 295 17.60 11.13 -15.53
N ASP A 296 18.75 10.43 -15.58
CA ASP A 296 19.99 10.98 -16.10
C ASP A 296 20.16 10.72 -17.61
N PHE A 297 19.88 11.76 -18.39
CA PHE A 297 20.06 11.77 -19.85
C PHE A 297 21.29 12.57 -20.30
N SER A 298 22.14 13.03 -19.38
CA SER A 298 23.19 14.02 -19.65
C SER A 298 24.18 13.64 -20.75
N THR A 299 24.45 12.35 -20.94
CA THR A 299 25.36 11.83 -21.98
C THR A 299 24.63 11.10 -23.11
N LEU A 300 23.29 11.00 -23.05
CA LEU A 300 22.51 10.35 -24.10
C LEU A 300 22.28 11.32 -25.26
N PRO A 301 22.48 10.88 -26.51
CA PRO A 301 22.31 11.73 -27.67
C PRO A 301 20.82 12.01 -27.94
N GLU A 302 20.49 13.29 -28.13
CA GLU A 302 19.15 13.71 -28.54
C GLU A 302 18.80 13.20 -29.95
N GLY A 303 17.55 12.82 -30.17
CA GLY A 303 17.06 12.40 -31.48
C GLY A 303 17.76 11.18 -32.09
N ARG A 304 18.40 10.31 -31.28
CA ARG A 304 19.13 9.13 -31.78
C ARG A 304 18.27 7.88 -31.90
N PHE A 305 17.25 7.71 -31.06
CA PHE A 305 16.54 6.44 -30.93
C PHE A 305 15.21 6.48 -31.70
N ASP A 306 14.80 5.39 -32.34
CA ASP A 306 13.43 5.28 -32.84
C ASP A 306 12.48 4.72 -31.78
N THR A 307 13.01 3.97 -30.82
CA THR A 307 12.22 3.34 -29.77
C THR A 307 12.91 3.51 -28.42
N VAL A 308 12.18 4.03 -27.43
CA VAL A 308 12.59 4.02 -26.02
C VAL A 308 11.66 3.10 -25.25
N VAL A 309 12.19 2.26 -24.37
CA VAL A 309 11.45 1.26 -23.59
C VAL A 309 11.66 1.53 -22.11
N ILE A 310 10.56 1.63 -21.36
CA ILE A 310 10.51 1.66 -19.91
C ILE A 310 9.51 0.58 -19.48
N ASN A 311 9.96 -0.65 -19.23
CA ASN A 311 9.06 -1.76 -18.94
C ASN A 311 9.26 -2.27 -17.50
N SER A 312 8.19 -2.24 -16.69
CA SER A 312 8.23 -2.72 -15.30
C SER A 312 9.23 -1.98 -14.40
N VAL A 313 9.44 -0.68 -14.68
CA VAL A 313 10.39 0.18 -13.94
C VAL A 313 9.68 1.35 -13.26
N VAL A 314 8.60 1.86 -13.86
CA VAL A 314 7.85 3.03 -13.37
C VAL A 314 7.39 2.85 -11.92
N GLN A 315 7.05 1.63 -11.52
CA GLN A 315 6.59 1.31 -10.17
C GLN A 315 7.63 1.64 -9.08
N TYR A 316 8.91 1.79 -9.41
CA TYR A 316 9.97 2.14 -8.45
C TYR A 316 10.25 3.64 -8.37
N PHE A 317 9.56 4.45 -9.19
CA PHE A 317 9.73 5.90 -9.17
C PHE A 317 9.07 6.52 -7.93
N PRO A 318 9.65 7.61 -7.38
CA PRO A 318 9.20 8.18 -6.12
C PRO A 318 7.83 8.85 -6.19
N ASN A 319 7.49 9.42 -7.35
CA ASN A 319 6.25 10.16 -7.60
C ASN A 319 6.05 10.39 -9.11
N VAL A 320 4.92 11.02 -9.47
CA VAL A 320 4.55 11.33 -10.86
C VAL A 320 5.39 12.43 -11.51
N ASP A 321 5.96 13.35 -10.73
CA ASP A 321 6.79 14.43 -11.28
C ASP A 321 8.10 13.84 -11.83
N TYR A 322 8.72 12.92 -11.10
CA TYR A 322 9.88 12.16 -11.56
C TYR A 322 9.57 11.36 -12.85
N LEU A 323 8.40 10.73 -12.92
CA LEU A 323 7.95 10.05 -14.15
C LEU A 323 7.78 11.04 -15.31
N THR A 324 7.20 12.21 -15.06
CA THR A 324 7.04 13.28 -16.07
C THR A 324 8.39 13.72 -16.61
N ASP A 325 9.39 13.89 -15.75
CA ASP A 325 10.74 14.29 -16.14
C ASP A 325 11.41 13.21 -16.99
N VAL A 326 11.33 11.94 -16.59
CA VAL A 326 11.88 10.81 -17.38
C VAL A 326 11.20 10.73 -18.75
N ILE A 327 9.88 10.86 -18.82
CA ILE A 327 9.14 10.87 -20.09
C ILE A 327 9.59 12.05 -20.97
N THR A 328 9.75 13.23 -20.40
CA THR A 328 10.16 14.43 -21.13
C THR A 328 11.51 14.22 -21.82
N HIS A 329 12.49 13.71 -21.09
CA HIS A 329 13.83 13.44 -21.65
C HIS A 329 13.83 12.24 -22.62
N ALA A 330 13.08 11.18 -22.33
CA ALA A 330 12.90 10.06 -23.25
C ALA A 330 12.29 10.51 -24.60
N MET A 331 11.29 11.40 -24.55
CA MET A 331 10.71 12.00 -25.76
C MET A 331 11.72 12.89 -26.50
N ALA A 332 12.66 13.55 -25.81
CA ALA A 332 13.73 14.31 -26.46
C ALA A 332 14.75 13.38 -27.17
N ALA A 333 15.10 12.24 -26.56
CA ALA A 333 16.01 11.24 -27.11
C ALA A 333 15.47 10.54 -28.40
N LEU A 334 14.15 10.54 -28.60
CA LEU A 334 13.51 9.97 -29.78
C LEU A 334 13.69 10.81 -31.06
N LYS A 335 13.88 10.15 -32.20
CA LYS A 335 13.74 10.75 -33.55
C LYS A 335 12.29 11.20 -33.79
N PRO A 336 12.05 12.16 -34.72
CA PRO A 336 10.69 12.45 -35.19
C PRO A 336 9.99 11.17 -35.66
N GLY A 337 8.76 10.93 -35.20
CA GLY A 337 8.00 9.70 -35.47
C GLY A 337 8.36 8.49 -34.58
N GLY A 338 9.41 8.59 -33.75
CA GLY A 338 9.80 7.56 -32.80
C GLY A 338 8.78 7.33 -31.69
N LYS A 339 8.90 6.20 -30.97
CA LYS A 339 7.91 5.75 -29.99
C LYS A 339 8.53 5.45 -28.63
N LEU A 340 7.89 5.92 -27.57
CA LEU A 340 8.20 5.56 -26.19
C LEU A 340 7.18 4.52 -25.74
N PHE A 341 7.64 3.31 -25.43
CA PHE A 341 6.86 2.25 -24.81
C PHE A 341 7.06 2.29 -23.29
N ILE A 342 5.96 2.40 -22.55
CA ILE A 342 5.93 2.34 -21.09
C ILE A 342 5.07 1.14 -20.70
N GLY A 343 5.73 0.06 -20.31
CA GLY A 343 5.08 -1.23 -20.08
C GLY A 343 4.87 -1.54 -18.61
N ASP A 344 3.86 -2.36 -18.37
CA ASP A 344 3.62 -2.99 -17.08
C ASP A 344 3.28 -2.00 -15.94
N VAL A 345 2.58 -0.92 -16.30
CA VAL A 345 2.18 0.15 -15.38
C VAL A 345 1.04 -0.33 -14.49
N ARG A 346 1.17 -0.18 -13.17
CA ARG A 346 0.11 -0.49 -12.20
C ARG A 346 -1.00 0.56 -12.24
N ASN A 347 -2.26 0.12 -12.34
CA ASN A 347 -3.42 1.00 -12.46
C ASN A 347 -3.90 1.53 -11.10
N LEU A 348 -3.78 2.85 -10.88
CA LEU A 348 -4.22 3.49 -9.65
C LEU A 348 -5.71 3.30 -9.37
N ARG A 349 -6.56 3.33 -10.40
CA ARG A 349 -8.02 3.16 -10.27
C ARG A 349 -8.38 1.84 -9.58
N LEU A 350 -7.57 0.80 -9.84
CA LEU A 350 -7.81 -0.55 -9.34
C LEU A 350 -7.10 -0.84 -8.01
N LEU A 351 -6.34 0.11 -7.44
CA LEU A 351 -5.56 -0.11 -6.21
C LEU A 351 -6.42 -0.66 -5.07
N ARG A 352 -7.62 -0.11 -4.87
CA ARG A 352 -8.52 -0.54 -3.82
C ARG A 352 -9.11 -1.92 -4.08
N CYS A 353 -9.49 -2.20 -5.34
CA CYS A 353 -9.95 -3.53 -5.75
C CYS A 353 -8.89 -4.60 -5.50
N PHE A 354 -7.66 -4.34 -5.95
CA PHE A 354 -6.52 -5.21 -5.75
C PHE A 354 -6.18 -5.42 -4.26
N ALA A 355 -6.08 -4.34 -3.49
CA ALA A 355 -5.80 -4.42 -2.04
C ALA A 355 -6.88 -5.21 -1.28
N THR A 356 -8.16 -5.07 -1.66
CA THR A 356 -9.26 -5.87 -1.10
C THR A 356 -9.13 -7.35 -1.46
N ALA A 357 -8.83 -7.68 -2.72
CA ALA A 357 -8.64 -9.06 -3.14
C ALA A 357 -7.46 -9.73 -2.40
N VAL A 358 -6.32 -9.03 -2.26
CA VAL A 358 -5.16 -9.50 -1.50
C VAL A 358 -5.52 -9.69 -0.01
N ALA A 359 -6.14 -8.68 0.61
CA ALA A 359 -6.52 -8.75 2.02
C ALA A 359 -7.50 -9.89 2.29
N LEU A 360 -8.47 -10.14 1.39
CA LEU A 360 -9.41 -11.25 1.50
C LEU A 360 -8.72 -12.61 1.42
N THR A 361 -7.81 -12.79 0.46
CA THR A 361 -7.07 -14.05 0.28
C THR A 361 -6.18 -14.36 1.49
N GLN A 362 -5.54 -13.33 2.08
CA GLN A 362 -4.63 -13.50 3.21
C GLN A 362 -5.33 -13.48 4.58
N ALA A 363 -6.56 -12.97 4.66
CA ALA A 363 -7.29 -12.85 5.92
C ALA A 363 -7.67 -14.23 6.49
N PRO A 364 -7.42 -14.48 7.80
CA PRO A 364 -7.92 -15.67 8.48
C PRO A 364 -9.45 -15.80 8.40
N ALA A 365 -9.95 -17.03 8.49
CA ALA A 365 -11.39 -17.30 8.60
C ALA A 365 -12.00 -16.57 9.82
N GLY A 366 -13.21 -16.05 9.68
CA GLY A 366 -13.89 -15.28 10.74
C GLY A 366 -13.33 -13.85 10.95
N THR A 367 -12.55 -13.32 10.01
CA THR A 367 -12.14 -11.91 10.02
C THR A 367 -13.38 -11.02 9.90
N THR A 368 -13.49 -9.99 10.74
CA THR A 368 -14.64 -9.06 10.68
C THR A 368 -14.53 -8.08 9.50
N PRO A 369 -15.65 -7.58 8.93
CA PRO A 369 -15.62 -6.56 7.88
C PRO A 369 -14.86 -5.28 8.28
N GLY A 370 -14.94 -4.89 9.57
CA GLY A 370 -14.23 -3.72 10.10
C GLY A 370 -12.71 -3.90 10.08
N SER A 371 -12.23 -5.06 10.55
CA SER A 371 -10.80 -5.39 10.53
C SER A 371 -10.25 -5.50 9.11
N LEU A 372 -11.02 -6.10 8.19
CA LEU A 372 -10.61 -6.21 6.79
C LEU A 372 -10.48 -4.84 6.13
N ARG A 373 -11.48 -3.95 6.28
CA ARG A 373 -11.41 -2.58 5.75
C ARG A 373 -10.20 -1.81 6.28
N ALA A 374 -9.93 -1.92 7.58
CA ALA A 374 -8.73 -1.30 8.17
C ALA A 374 -7.43 -1.87 7.58
N ALA A 375 -7.37 -3.17 7.29
CA ALA A 375 -6.23 -3.79 6.63
C ALA A 375 -6.05 -3.28 5.19
N VAL A 376 -7.14 -3.16 4.43
CA VAL A 376 -7.14 -2.60 3.07
C VAL A 376 -6.67 -1.15 3.07
N ASP A 377 -7.27 -0.30 3.91
CA ASP A 377 -6.90 1.12 4.00
C ASP A 377 -5.41 1.28 4.38
N ASN A 378 -4.92 0.43 5.29
CA ASN A 378 -3.51 0.42 5.66
C ASN A 378 -2.59 -0.05 4.52
N ALA A 379 -3.00 -1.06 3.75
CA ALA A 379 -2.24 -1.53 2.58
C ALA A 379 -2.13 -0.44 1.51
N ILE A 380 -3.23 0.25 1.20
CA ILE A 380 -3.25 1.38 0.26
C ILE A 380 -2.33 2.51 0.75
N ARG A 381 -2.39 2.84 2.04
CA ARG A 381 -1.57 3.92 2.64
C ARG A 381 -0.08 3.61 2.63
N LEU A 382 0.29 2.34 2.76
CA LEU A 382 1.68 1.88 2.84
C LEU A 382 2.21 1.39 1.48
N GLU A 383 1.44 1.56 0.41
CA GLU A 383 1.85 1.19 -0.93
C GLU A 383 3.15 1.92 -1.31
N ARG A 384 4.17 1.14 -1.65
CA ARG A 384 5.55 1.61 -1.88
C ARG A 384 5.90 1.69 -3.36
N GLU A 385 5.01 1.22 -4.21
CA GLU A 385 5.17 1.28 -5.64
C GLU A 385 4.31 2.39 -6.23
N LEU A 386 4.77 3.00 -7.32
CA LEU A 386 4.02 4.00 -8.07
C LEU A 386 2.93 3.32 -8.90
N LEU A 387 1.69 3.69 -8.63
CA LEU A 387 0.52 3.39 -9.46
C LEU A 387 0.08 4.68 -10.14
N VAL A 388 -0.27 4.54 -11.42
CA VAL A 388 -0.61 5.67 -12.28
C VAL A 388 -1.97 5.41 -12.91
N ASP A 389 -2.88 6.39 -12.79
CA ASP A 389 -4.15 6.39 -13.49
C ASP A 389 -3.90 6.54 -15.00
N PRO A 390 -4.48 5.69 -15.86
CA PRO A 390 -4.40 5.84 -17.31
C PRO A 390 -4.66 7.26 -17.84
N GLU A 391 -5.55 8.03 -17.20
CA GLU A 391 -5.86 9.41 -17.61
C GLU A 391 -4.64 10.34 -17.52
N TYR A 392 -3.66 10.07 -16.65
CA TYR A 392 -2.40 10.83 -16.58
C TYR A 392 -1.76 11.01 -17.95
N PHE A 393 -1.62 9.91 -18.71
CA PHE A 393 -0.90 9.90 -19.98
C PHE A 393 -1.62 10.71 -21.06
N THR A 394 -2.94 10.87 -20.97
CA THR A 394 -3.70 11.71 -21.92
C THR A 394 -3.46 13.20 -21.66
N THR A 395 -3.20 13.57 -20.40
CA THR A 395 -2.88 14.95 -20.01
C THR A 395 -1.46 15.39 -20.41
N LEU A 396 -0.55 14.45 -20.65
CA LEU A 396 0.86 14.72 -20.94
C LEU A 396 1.08 15.53 -22.22
N THR A 397 0.18 15.47 -23.19
CA THR A 397 0.26 16.29 -24.42
C THR A 397 0.36 17.79 -24.13
N SER A 398 -0.17 18.25 -22.99
CA SER A 398 -0.04 19.64 -22.54
C SER A 398 1.33 19.95 -21.90
N ALA A 399 1.93 18.99 -21.21
CA ALA A 399 3.21 19.15 -20.51
C ALA A 399 4.42 18.87 -21.40
N VAL A 400 4.26 17.95 -22.37
CA VAL A 400 5.28 17.50 -23.31
C VAL A 400 4.74 17.64 -24.74
N PRO A 401 4.83 18.84 -25.34
CA PRO A 401 4.20 19.14 -26.63
C PRO A 401 4.70 18.30 -27.81
N SER A 402 5.83 17.60 -27.66
CA SER A 402 6.35 16.70 -28.68
C SER A 402 5.55 15.40 -28.83
N ILE A 403 4.67 15.06 -27.87
CA ILE A 403 3.78 13.90 -27.96
C ILE A 403 2.67 14.20 -28.97
N GLY A 404 2.61 13.42 -30.05
CA GLY A 404 1.59 13.55 -31.10
C GLY A 404 0.48 12.50 -31.06
N ALA A 405 0.65 11.41 -30.31
CA ALA A 405 -0.38 10.39 -30.10
C ALA A 405 -0.14 9.62 -28.79
N VAL A 406 -1.23 9.18 -28.15
CA VAL A 406 -1.19 8.36 -26.92
C VAL A 406 -2.03 7.10 -27.12
N ASP A 407 -1.42 5.92 -26.93
CA ASP A 407 -2.09 4.63 -27.06
C ASP A 407 -1.96 3.82 -25.78
N ILE A 408 -3.04 3.77 -24.99
CA ILE A 408 -3.12 3.07 -23.70
C ILE A 408 -3.94 1.81 -23.90
N ARG A 409 -3.39 0.65 -23.54
CA ARG A 409 -4.11 -0.64 -23.66
C ARG A 409 -3.86 -1.55 -22.47
N VAL A 410 -4.88 -2.31 -22.10
CA VAL A 410 -4.78 -3.38 -21.10
C VAL A 410 -3.81 -4.46 -21.57
N LYS A 411 -3.25 -5.23 -20.63
CA LYS A 411 -2.33 -6.33 -20.96
C LYS A 411 -3.03 -7.42 -21.78
N ARG A 412 -2.32 -7.98 -22.76
CA ARG A 412 -2.67 -9.25 -23.44
C ARG A 412 -2.37 -10.43 -22.52
N GLY A 413 -2.91 -11.61 -22.84
CA GLY A 413 -2.59 -12.86 -22.14
C GLY A 413 -3.82 -13.61 -21.61
N THR A 414 -3.68 -14.92 -21.51
CA THR A 414 -4.72 -15.84 -21.00
C THR A 414 -4.59 -16.07 -19.50
N ALA A 415 -3.40 -15.89 -18.93
CA ALA A 415 -3.17 -15.97 -17.49
C ALA A 415 -4.06 -14.96 -16.75
N ARG A 416 -4.69 -15.38 -15.64
CA ARG A 416 -5.53 -14.54 -14.79
C ARG A 416 -4.85 -14.28 -13.45
N ASN A 417 -3.80 -13.46 -13.49
CA ASN A 417 -3.01 -13.06 -12.32
C ASN A 417 -3.00 -11.53 -12.17
N GLU A 418 -2.26 -11.02 -11.19
CA GLU A 418 -2.23 -9.57 -10.92
C GLU A 418 -1.65 -8.75 -12.08
N LEU A 419 -0.75 -9.32 -12.89
CA LEU A 419 -0.11 -8.64 -14.01
C LEU A 419 -1.12 -8.37 -15.13
N THR A 420 -1.93 -9.36 -15.49
CA THR A 420 -2.92 -9.23 -16.58
C THR A 420 -4.21 -8.54 -16.16
N ARG A 421 -4.52 -8.54 -14.86
CA ARG A 421 -5.70 -7.87 -14.28
C ARG A 421 -5.48 -6.39 -14.03
N HIS A 422 -4.36 -6.01 -13.42
CA HIS A 422 -4.19 -4.69 -12.79
C HIS A 422 -3.14 -3.81 -13.45
N ARG A 423 -2.49 -4.30 -14.52
CA ARG A 423 -1.46 -3.56 -15.26
C ARG A 423 -1.88 -3.27 -16.71
N TYR A 424 -1.20 -2.29 -17.30
CA TYR A 424 -1.44 -1.87 -18.68
C TYR A 424 -0.13 -1.36 -19.31
N ASP A 425 -0.12 -1.17 -20.63
CA ASP A 425 0.98 -0.50 -21.31
C ASP A 425 0.52 0.71 -22.09
N VAL A 426 1.45 1.64 -22.26
CA VAL A 426 1.29 2.92 -22.93
C VAL A 426 2.31 3.03 -24.05
N VAL A 427 1.89 3.54 -25.19
CA VAL A 427 2.78 3.98 -26.27
C VAL A 427 2.55 5.46 -26.52
N LEU A 428 3.61 6.24 -26.37
CA LEU A 428 3.64 7.67 -26.70
C LEU A 428 4.42 7.85 -28.00
N SER A 429 3.81 8.46 -29.01
CA SER A 429 4.47 8.69 -30.31
C SER A 429 4.94 10.13 -30.45
N LYS A 430 6.19 10.34 -30.85
CA LYS A 430 6.76 11.68 -31.07
C LYS A 430 6.28 12.25 -32.40
N SER A 431 5.84 13.50 -32.38
CA SER A 431 5.48 14.24 -33.59
C SER A 431 6.65 14.30 -34.60
N PRO A 432 6.35 14.32 -35.91
CA PRO A 432 5.02 14.30 -36.52
C PRO A 432 4.44 12.88 -36.60
N VAL A 433 3.18 12.73 -36.21
CA VAL A 433 2.36 11.54 -36.45
C VAL A 433 0.97 11.97 -36.91
N THR A 434 0.31 11.12 -37.71
CA THR A 434 -1.08 11.34 -38.13
C THR A 434 -1.92 10.18 -37.63
N PRO A 435 -2.51 10.30 -36.42
CA PRO A 435 -3.25 9.20 -35.84
C PRO A 435 -4.53 8.88 -36.62
N LEU A 436 -5.01 7.65 -36.51
CA LEU A 436 -6.33 7.29 -37.01
C LEU A 436 -7.41 8.02 -36.21
N ALA A 437 -8.21 8.85 -36.86
CA ALA A 437 -9.38 9.45 -36.24
C ALA A 437 -10.45 8.38 -35.96
N THR A 438 -10.74 8.12 -34.69
CA THR A 438 -11.74 7.13 -34.24
C THR A 438 -13.05 7.77 -33.76
N ASP A 439 -13.09 9.09 -33.65
CA ASP A 439 -14.26 9.88 -33.21
C ASP A 439 -15.50 9.65 -34.09
N ARG A 440 -15.29 9.50 -35.40
CA ARG A 440 -16.34 9.26 -36.42
C ARG A 440 -16.52 7.79 -36.79
N ALA A 441 -15.79 6.87 -36.15
CA ALA A 441 -15.97 5.45 -36.38
C ALA A 441 -17.37 5.01 -35.91
N PRO A 442 -18.02 4.04 -36.58
CA PRO A 442 -19.21 3.39 -36.04
C PRO A 442 -19.00 2.95 -34.61
N HIS A 443 -20.02 3.13 -33.77
CA HIS A 443 -19.96 2.91 -32.33
C HIS A 443 -21.10 1.98 -31.92
N LEU A 444 -20.75 0.89 -31.25
CA LEU A 444 -21.66 -0.08 -30.64
C LEU A 444 -21.47 -0.06 -29.12
N ARG A 445 -22.57 -0.14 -28.37
CA ARG A 445 -22.56 -0.19 -26.91
C ARG A 445 -22.95 -1.59 -26.46
N TRP A 446 -22.09 -2.19 -25.65
CA TRP A 446 -22.37 -3.48 -25.04
C TRP A 446 -23.49 -3.35 -24.01
N GLY A 447 -24.46 -4.25 -24.04
CA GLY A 447 -25.68 -4.19 -23.23
C GLY A 447 -26.80 -3.34 -23.81
N GLU A 448 -26.58 -2.63 -24.93
CA GLU A 448 -27.61 -1.85 -25.62
C GLU A 448 -27.74 -2.21 -27.10
N ASP A 449 -26.64 -2.12 -27.85
CA ASP A 449 -26.62 -2.38 -29.30
C ASP A 449 -26.18 -3.83 -29.60
N ILE A 450 -25.33 -4.40 -28.74
CA ILE A 450 -24.88 -5.80 -28.77
C ILE A 450 -24.85 -6.35 -27.34
N HIS A 451 -25.15 -7.63 -27.13
CA HIS A 451 -25.21 -8.23 -25.78
C HIS A 451 -24.27 -9.41 -25.59
N THR A 452 -23.82 -10.02 -26.69
CA THR A 452 -23.02 -11.26 -26.68
C THR A 452 -21.81 -11.15 -27.60
N VAL A 453 -20.86 -12.07 -27.42
CA VAL A 453 -19.69 -12.21 -28.32
C VAL A 453 -20.14 -12.59 -29.73
N ASP A 454 -21.28 -13.28 -29.87
CA ASP A 454 -21.84 -13.67 -31.16
C ASP A 454 -22.42 -12.45 -31.90
N ASP A 455 -23.11 -11.54 -31.21
CA ASP A 455 -23.57 -10.27 -31.80
C ASP A 455 -22.38 -9.45 -32.34
N LEU A 456 -21.26 -9.44 -31.60
CA LEU A 456 -20.03 -8.79 -32.05
C LEU A 456 -19.43 -9.50 -33.27
N ARG A 457 -19.43 -10.84 -33.30
CA ARG A 457 -18.96 -11.61 -34.45
C ARG A 457 -19.74 -11.23 -35.70
N ASP A 458 -21.06 -11.15 -35.60
CA ASP A 458 -21.93 -10.77 -36.71
C ASP A 458 -21.67 -9.33 -37.17
N ALA A 459 -21.45 -8.41 -36.23
CA ALA A 459 -21.06 -7.03 -36.54
C ALA A 459 -19.74 -6.95 -37.31
N LEU A 460 -18.72 -7.73 -36.93
CA LEU A 460 -17.41 -7.79 -37.61
C LEU A 460 -17.46 -8.51 -38.97
N ALA A 461 -18.38 -9.47 -39.13
CA ALA A 461 -18.63 -10.18 -40.39
C ALA A 461 -19.48 -9.35 -41.38
N GLY A 462 -20.10 -8.25 -40.94
CA GLY A 462 -20.97 -7.40 -41.74
C GLY A 462 -20.30 -6.81 -43.00
N ARG A 463 -21.12 -6.53 -44.03
CA ARG A 463 -20.66 -6.07 -45.36
C ARG A 463 -20.00 -4.69 -45.39
N LEU A 464 -20.26 -3.83 -44.41
CA LEU A 464 -19.79 -2.44 -44.40
C LEU A 464 -18.31 -2.30 -43.99
N ARG A 465 -17.72 -3.34 -43.36
CA ARG A 465 -16.33 -3.44 -42.88
C ARG A 465 -15.60 -2.10 -42.71
N PRO A 466 -15.98 -1.30 -41.70
CA PRO A 466 -15.42 0.03 -41.53
C PRO A 466 -13.94 -0.05 -41.18
N ARG A 467 -13.16 0.96 -41.56
CA ARG A 467 -11.72 1.05 -41.25
C ARG A 467 -11.43 1.04 -39.74
N ALA A 468 -12.38 1.56 -38.95
CA ALA A 468 -12.39 1.47 -37.50
C ALA A 468 -13.82 1.20 -37.01
N LEU A 469 -13.97 0.41 -35.95
CA LEU A 469 -15.22 0.17 -35.23
C LEU A 469 -14.94 0.32 -33.73
N ARG A 470 -15.79 1.05 -33.01
CA ARG A 470 -15.71 1.23 -31.57
C ARG A 470 -16.77 0.41 -30.87
N VAL A 471 -16.38 -0.27 -29.80
CA VAL A 471 -17.28 -1.00 -28.93
C VAL A 471 -17.01 -0.56 -27.50
N THR A 472 -18.00 -0.08 -26.76
CA THR A 472 -17.81 0.42 -25.38
C THR A 472 -18.63 -0.36 -24.38
N GLY A 473 -18.17 -0.40 -23.12
CA GLY A 473 -18.90 -1.03 -22.03
C GLY A 473 -18.79 -2.56 -22.00
N ILE A 474 -17.79 -3.14 -22.65
CA ILE A 474 -17.55 -4.58 -22.69
C ILE A 474 -17.20 -5.06 -21.27
N PRO A 475 -17.92 -6.00 -20.65
CA PRO A 475 -17.60 -6.48 -19.31
C PRO A 475 -16.17 -7.02 -19.20
N ASN A 476 -15.41 -6.58 -18.21
CA ASN A 476 -14.07 -7.09 -17.95
C ASN A 476 -14.12 -8.34 -17.05
N THR A 477 -14.22 -9.49 -17.70
CA THR A 477 -14.33 -10.80 -17.03
C THR A 477 -13.12 -11.15 -16.17
N ARG A 478 -11.96 -10.50 -16.39
CA ARG A 478 -10.77 -10.67 -15.53
C ARG A 478 -10.95 -10.06 -14.14
N LEU A 479 -11.80 -9.06 -13.99
CA LEU A 479 -12.02 -8.32 -12.73
C LEU A 479 -13.37 -8.60 -12.06
N THR A 480 -14.31 -9.25 -12.73
CA THR A 480 -15.68 -9.49 -12.20
C THR A 480 -15.69 -10.00 -10.76
N GLY A 481 -14.88 -11.03 -10.47
CA GLY A 481 -14.79 -11.60 -9.12
C GLY A 481 -14.25 -10.62 -8.08
N GLU A 482 -13.18 -9.89 -8.40
CA GLU A 482 -12.54 -8.95 -7.47
C GLU A 482 -13.40 -7.69 -7.22
N LEU A 483 -14.06 -7.17 -8.26
CA LEU A 483 -14.98 -6.04 -8.14
C LEU A 483 -16.25 -6.40 -7.37
N THR A 484 -16.77 -7.62 -7.59
CA THR A 484 -17.91 -8.13 -6.80
C THR A 484 -17.52 -8.26 -5.33
N ALA A 485 -16.34 -8.82 -5.04
CA ALA A 485 -15.84 -8.94 -3.67
C ALA A 485 -15.65 -7.57 -3.01
N LEU A 486 -15.11 -6.59 -3.74
CA LEU A 486 -14.98 -5.20 -3.27
C LEU A 486 -16.35 -4.61 -2.90
N GLN A 487 -17.33 -4.71 -3.80
CA GLN A 487 -18.67 -4.18 -3.57
C GLN A 487 -19.33 -4.82 -2.34
N ARG A 488 -19.18 -6.14 -2.16
CA ARG A 488 -19.66 -6.86 -0.98
C ARG A 488 -19.06 -6.29 0.31
N ILE A 489 -17.74 -6.10 0.36
CA ILE A 489 -17.06 -5.52 1.52
C ILE A 489 -17.51 -4.08 1.79
N ASP A 490 -17.73 -3.28 0.75
CA ASP A 490 -18.21 -1.90 0.90
C ASP A 490 -19.64 -1.82 1.44
N THR A 491 -20.49 -2.78 1.06
CA THR A 491 -21.85 -2.92 1.60
C THR A 491 -21.90 -3.57 2.99
N GLY A 492 -20.74 -3.95 3.56
CA GLY A 492 -20.64 -4.52 4.90
C GLY A 492 -20.96 -6.01 4.97
N ALA A 493 -20.90 -6.73 3.85
CA ALA A 493 -21.03 -8.18 3.83
C ALA A 493 -19.91 -8.89 4.60
N ASP A 494 -20.15 -10.15 4.95
CA ASP A 494 -19.16 -10.97 5.63
C ASP A 494 -17.95 -11.25 4.70
N PRO A 495 -16.70 -11.14 5.19
CA PRO A 495 -15.52 -11.42 4.36
C PRO A 495 -15.45 -12.83 3.80
N ASP A 496 -16.04 -13.83 4.48
CA ASP A 496 -16.05 -15.21 3.98
C ASP A 496 -17.00 -15.35 2.77
N ASP A 497 -18.12 -14.62 2.74
CA ASP A 497 -19.01 -14.50 1.58
C ASP A 497 -18.31 -13.78 0.41
N ALA A 498 -17.67 -12.64 0.68
CA ALA A 498 -16.93 -11.90 -0.34
C ALA A 498 -15.78 -12.73 -0.95
N ARG A 499 -15.10 -13.56 -0.15
CA ARG A 499 -14.02 -14.44 -0.62
C ARG A 499 -14.50 -15.49 -1.62
N HIS A 500 -15.74 -15.97 -1.51
CA HIS A 500 -16.30 -16.95 -2.44
C HIS A 500 -16.32 -16.45 -3.89
N HIS A 501 -16.52 -15.13 -4.07
CA HIS A 501 -16.51 -14.48 -5.39
C HIS A 501 -15.10 -14.36 -6.01
N LEU A 502 -14.03 -14.39 -5.20
CA LEU A 502 -12.66 -14.45 -5.72
C LEU A 502 -12.37 -15.83 -6.34
N THR A 503 -12.86 -16.90 -5.71
CA THR A 503 -12.65 -18.28 -6.14
C THR A 503 -13.55 -18.71 -7.29
N ALA A 504 -14.79 -18.21 -7.36
CA ALA A 504 -15.72 -18.50 -8.45
C ALA A 504 -15.31 -17.89 -9.80
N ALA A 505 -14.35 -16.94 -9.80
CA ALA A 505 -13.77 -16.33 -10.99
C ALA A 505 -12.43 -16.96 -11.44
N ALA A 506 -11.95 -18.00 -10.73
CA ALA A 506 -10.77 -18.77 -11.11
C ALA A 506 -11.18 -19.98 -11.97
N PRO A 507 -10.68 -20.15 -13.20
CA PRO A 507 -10.92 -21.35 -13.97
C PRO A 507 -10.28 -22.55 -13.27
N THR A 508 -10.96 -23.68 -13.32
CA THR A 508 -10.34 -24.99 -13.15
C THR A 508 -9.14 -25.09 -14.10
N ALA A 509 -7.95 -25.34 -13.55
CA ALA A 509 -6.76 -25.60 -14.34
C ALA A 509 -7.05 -26.80 -15.27
N GLY A 510 -7.22 -26.56 -16.58
CA GLY A 510 -7.38 -27.63 -17.56
C GLY A 510 -8.32 -27.40 -18.75
N HIS A 511 -9.06 -26.28 -18.84
CA HIS A 511 -9.79 -25.99 -20.08
C HIS A 511 -8.87 -25.34 -21.11
N ASP A 512 -8.36 -26.18 -22.00
CA ASP A 512 -7.97 -25.80 -23.35
C ASP A 512 -9.13 -25.01 -23.99
N GLY A 513 -8.84 -23.82 -24.50
CA GLY A 513 -9.84 -22.90 -25.04
C GLY A 513 -10.53 -23.34 -26.34
N SER A 514 -10.85 -24.63 -26.48
CA SER A 514 -11.64 -25.19 -27.57
C SER A 514 -13.05 -25.50 -27.10
N GLU A 515 -14.02 -24.86 -27.77
CA GLU A 515 -15.43 -25.24 -27.92
C GLU A 515 -16.24 -25.52 -26.64
N THR A 516 -17.15 -24.58 -26.34
CA THR A 516 -18.44 -24.77 -25.63
C THR A 516 -18.47 -25.81 -24.50
N ASP A 517 -18.54 -25.35 -23.25
CA ASP A 517 -19.12 -26.18 -22.18
C ASP A 517 -20.61 -26.42 -22.50
N PRO A 518 -21.02 -27.65 -22.89
CA PRO A 518 -22.38 -27.91 -23.33
C PRO A 518 -23.39 -27.95 -22.16
N ASP A 519 -22.91 -27.99 -20.91
CA ASP A 519 -23.75 -28.30 -19.73
C ASP A 519 -24.27 -27.06 -18.98
N THR A 520 -23.75 -25.85 -19.25
CA THR A 520 -24.12 -24.66 -18.47
C THR A 520 -25.09 -23.70 -19.17
N GLY A 521 -25.24 -23.78 -20.50
CA GLY A 521 -26.15 -22.90 -21.26
C GLY A 521 -25.86 -21.39 -21.11
N MET A 522 -24.69 -21.02 -20.56
CA MET A 522 -24.26 -19.63 -20.40
C MET A 522 -23.59 -19.15 -21.69
N ALA A 523 -23.97 -17.95 -22.14
CA ALA A 523 -23.31 -17.29 -23.27
C ALA A 523 -21.80 -17.14 -23.02
N ALA A 524 -20.99 -17.31 -24.07
CA ALA A 524 -19.54 -17.16 -23.97
C ALA A 524 -19.18 -15.78 -23.39
N GLU A 525 -18.47 -15.77 -22.26
CA GLU A 525 -18.04 -14.54 -21.62
C GLU A 525 -17.06 -13.77 -22.51
N PRO A 526 -17.11 -12.42 -22.56
CA PRO A 526 -16.24 -11.60 -23.39
C PRO A 526 -14.81 -11.49 -22.81
N ASP A 527 -14.09 -12.61 -22.74
CA ASP A 527 -12.69 -12.63 -22.34
C ASP A 527 -11.81 -11.79 -23.28
N PRO A 528 -10.94 -10.89 -22.75
CA PRO A 528 -10.13 -10.00 -23.58
C PRO A 528 -9.32 -10.70 -24.67
N GLU A 529 -8.71 -11.86 -24.39
CA GLU A 529 -7.88 -12.56 -25.38
C GLU A 529 -8.76 -13.29 -26.41
N ALA A 530 -9.95 -13.76 -26.02
CA ALA A 530 -10.94 -14.28 -26.96
C ALA A 530 -11.42 -13.19 -27.95
N LEU A 531 -11.59 -11.94 -27.48
CA LEU A 531 -11.94 -10.81 -28.34
C LEU A 531 -10.82 -10.46 -29.33
N HIS A 532 -9.55 -10.54 -28.91
CA HIS A 532 -8.41 -10.38 -29.81
C HIS A 532 -8.41 -11.44 -30.91
N ARG A 533 -8.58 -12.72 -30.57
CA ARG A 533 -8.69 -13.82 -31.55
C ARG A 533 -9.87 -13.62 -32.50
N LEU A 534 -11.00 -13.16 -31.98
CA LEU A 534 -12.19 -12.86 -32.78
C LEU A 534 -11.91 -11.74 -33.80
N ALA A 535 -11.23 -10.67 -33.37
CA ALA A 535 -10.83 -9.57 -34.25
C ALA A 535 -9.89 -10.05 -35.36
N GLU A 536 -8.84 -10.79 -35.00
CA GLU A 536 -7.84 -11.33 -35.92
C GLU A 536 -8.47 -12.25 -36.97
N ALA A 537 -9.37 -13.15 -36.55
CA ALA A 537 -10.12 -14.04 -37.44
C ALA A 537 -10.97 -13.27 -38.49
N HIS A 538 -11.32 -12.01 -38.19
CA HIS A 538 -12.07 -11.14 -39.08
C HIS A 538 -11.20 -10.09 -39.78
N GLY A 539 -9.87 -10.14 -39.65
CA GLY A 539 -8.94 -9.20 -40.30
C GLY A 539 -8.84 -7.82 -39.62
N TYR A 540 -9.19 -7.75 -38.34
CA TYR A 540 -9.04 -6.56 -37.51
C TYR A 540 -7.94 -6.76 -36.46
N ASP A 541 -7.18 -5.71 -36.21
CA ASP A 541 -6.44 -5.52 -34.98
C ASP A 541 -7.38 -4.93 -33.93
N LEU A 542 -7.24 -5.34 -32.68
CA LEU A 542 -8.03 -4.83 -31.56
C LEU A 542 -7.14 -4.09 -30.56
N ALA A 543 -7.58 -2.92 -30.13
CA ALA A 543 -7.04 -2.20 -28.99
C ALA A 543 -8.09 -2.15 -27.88
N LEU A 544 -7.84 -2.83 -26.76
CA LEU A 544 -8.68 -2.79 -25.56
C LEU A 544 -8.09 -1.83 -24.53
N ARG A 545 -8.93 -0.95 -23.99
CA ARG A 545 -8.59 0.00 -22.92
C ARG A 545 -9.62 -0.06 -21.79
N TRP A 546 -9.27 0.48 -20.64
CA TRP A 546 -10.20 0.67 -19.54
C TRP A 546 -11.36 1.59 -19.96
N GLY A 547 -12.59 1.17 -19.66
CA GLY A 547 -13.79 1.96 -19.89
C GLY A 547 -13.96 3.09 -18.88
N SER A 548 -15.09 3.78 -18.98
CA SER A 548 -15.50 4.77 -17.97
C SER A 548 -15.76 4.11 -16.60
N ASP A 549 -16.31 2.90 -16.62
CA ASP A 549 -16.44 2.03 -15.45
C ASP A 549 -15.20 1.12 -15.33
N GLU A 550 -14.71 0.90 -14.12
CA GLU A 550 -13.56 0.03 -13.83
C GLU A 550 -13.83 -1.45 -14.16
N GLY A 551 -15.10 -1.86 -14.14
CA GLY A 551 -15.55 -3.19 -14.52
C GLY A 551 -15.74 -3.40 -16.02
N CYS A 552 -15.47 -2.39 -16.85
CA CYS A 552 -15.69 -2.45 -18.28
C CYS A 552 -14.44 -2.09 -19.09
N LEU A 553 -14.41 -2.56 -20.33
CA LEU A 553 -13.43 -2.26 -21.35
C LEU A 553 -14.09 -1.57 -22.54
N ASP A 554 -13.32 -0.72 -23.20
CA ASP A 554 -13.65 -0.17 -24.51
C ASP A 554 -12.66 -0.76 -25.54
N GLY A 555 -13.20 -1.21 -26.66
CA GLY A 555 -12.46 -1.79 -27.78
C GLY A 555 -12.50 -0.90 -29.02
N VAL A 556 -11.35 -0.73 -29.66
CA VAL A 556 -11.25 -0.16 -31.01
C VAL A 556 -10.72 -1.23 -31.94
N PHE A 557 -11.56 -1.68 -32.86
CA PHE A 557 -11.22 -2.61 -33.93
C PHE A 557 -10.77 -1.80 -35.13
N THR A 558 -9.59 -2.08 -35.66
CA THR A 558 -9.03 -1.39 -36.84
C THR A 558 -8.59 -2.41 -37.86
N THR A 559 -8.83 -2.17 -39.15
CA THR A 559 -8.36 -3.09 -40.20
C THR A 559 -6.83 -3.22 -40.14
N ALA A 560 -6.31 -4.42 -40.37
CA ALA A 560 -4.87 -4.70 -40.34
C ALA A 560 -4.05 -3.66 -41.13
N GLY A 561 -2.94 -3.19 -40.55
CA GLY A 561 -2.08 -2.15 -41.14
C GLY A 561 -2.60 -0.72 -40.99
N ALA A 562 -3.57 -0.50 -40.09
CA ALA A 562 -4.03 0.84 -39.74
C ALA A 562 -2.88 1.70 -39.14
N PRO A 563 -2.91 3.04 -39.37
CA PRO A 563 -1.94 3.95 -38.78
C PRO A 563 -2.07 4.00 -37.25
N THR A 564 -1.07 4.58 -36.60
CA THR A 564 -1.02 4.77 -35.14
C THR A 564 -2.35 5.27 -34.59
N LEU A 565 -2.84 4.65 -33.52
CA LEU A 565 -4.05 5.10 -32.83
C LEU A 565 -3.74 6.26 -31.89
N ASP A 566 -4.67 7.20 -31.78
CA ASP A 566 -4.71 8.12 -30.65
C ASP A 566 -5.93 7.76 -29.79
N LEU A 567 -5.66 7.03 -28.73
CA LEU A 567 -6.64 6.61 -27.74
C LEU A 567 -6.69 7.57 -26.55
N ALA A 568 -6.17 8.79 -26.68
CA ALA A 568 -6.29 9.84 -25.66
C ALA A 568 -7.73 10.33 -25.47
N ALA A 569 -8.65 10.06 -26.41
CA ALA A 569 -9.99 10.63 -26.41
C ALA A 569 -10.74 10.34 -25.09
N PRO A 570 -11.15 11.40 -24.36
CA PRO A 570 -11.84 11.26 -23.08
C PRO A 570 -13.27 10.75 -23.31
N THR A 571 -13.69 9.76 -22.52
CA THR A 571 -15.10 9.38 -22.39
C THR A 571 -15.88 10.32 -21.46
N SER A 572 -15.21 11.27 -20.79
CA SER A 572 -15.87 12.25 -19.93
C SER A 572 -15.13 13.60 -19.89
N SER A 573 -15.91 14.68 -19.87
CA SER A 573 -15.44 16.07 -19.70
C SER A 573 -15.03 16.36 -18.26
N THR A 574 -14.01 15.64 -17.76
CA THR A 574 -13.55 15.80 -16.38
C THR A 574 -12.66 17.05 -16.28
N PRO A 575 -12.84 17.93 -15.27
CA PRO A 575 -11.97 19.08 -15.10
C PRO A 575 -10.52 18.64 -14.89
N ARG A 576 -9.58 19.36 -15.52
CA ARG A 576 -8.14 19.06 -15.44
C ARG A 576 -7.65 19.12 -13.99
N ARG A 577 -7.17 18.00 -13.47
CA ARG A 577 -6.59 17.86 -12.12
C ARG A 577 -5.06 18.10 -12.17
N PRO A 578 -4.40 18.45 -11.05
CA PRO A 578 -2.94 18.45 -10.99
C PRO A 578 -2.38 17.04 -11.23
N ALA A 579 -1.16 16.92 -11.75
CA ALA A 579 -0.53 15.63 -12.06
C ALA A 579 -0.53 14.67 -10.85
N SER A 580 -0.26 15.19 -9.65
CA SER A 580 -0.28 14.45 -8.38
C SER A 580 -1.62 13.80 -8.03
N ALA A 581 -2.72 14.16 -8.70
CA ALA A 581 -4.02 13.52 -8.49
C ALA A 581 -4.19 12.23 -9.31
N TYR A 582 -3.28 11.96 -10.26
CA TYR A 582 -3.31 10.80 -11.14
C TYR A 582 -2.31 9.71 -10.73
N ALA A 583 -1.62 9.87 -9.59
CA ALA A 583 -0.73 8.87 -9.04
C ALA A 583 -0.87 8.80 -7.52
N ASN A 584 -0.48 7.67 -6.92
CA ASN A 584 -0.19 7.64 -5.48
C ASN A 584 1.19 8.29 -5.20
N GLU A 585 1.55 8.37 -3.92
CA GLU A 585 2.80 8.99 -3.46
C GLU A 585 3.69 7.96 -2.73
N PRO A 586 4.43 7.11 -3.45
CA PRO A 586 5.32 6.11 -2.84
C PRO A 586 6.36 6.71 -1.89
N GLY A 587 6.95 7.85 -2.26
CA GLY A 587 7.94 8.53 -1.41
C GLY A 587 7.38 8.96 -0.06
N LEU A 588 6.08 9.27 0.00
CA LEU A 588 5.38 9.57 1.25
C LEU A 588 5.26 8.32 2.14
N ALA A 589 4.86 7.19 1.57
CA ALA A 589 4.72 5.92 2.29
C ALA A 589 6.07 5.43 2.83
N HIS A 590 7.12 5.58 2.02
CA HIS A 590 8.49 5.20 2.38
C HIS A 590 9.05 6.05 3.52
N ALA A 591 9.02 7.38 3.38
CA ALA A 591 9.45 8.30 4.43
C ALA A 591 8.66 8.10 5.73
N THR A 592 7.35 7.82 5.61
CA THR A 592 6.49 7.47 6.76
C THR A 592 7.00 6.22 7.48
N GLY A 593 7.31 5.16 6.73
CA GLY A 593 7.86 3.91 7.27
C GLY A 593 9.19 4.12 8.00
N ALA A 594 10.12 4.88 7.41
CA ALA A 594 11.43 5.18 7.99
C ALA A 594 11.29 5.97 9.30
N VAL A 595 10.44 7.00 9.32
CA VAL A 595 10.15 7.75 10.55
C VAL A 595 9.56 6.82 11.61
N VAL A 596 8.52 6.04 11.31
CA VAL A 596 7.90 5.11 12.27
C VAL A 596 8.91 4.11 12.84
N ALA A 597 9.80 3.57 12.00
CA ALA A 597 10.86 2.65 12.44
C ALA A 597 11.85 3.32 13.42
N SER A 598 12.16 4.61 13.22
CA SER A 598 13.06 5.37 14.09
C SER A 598 12.45 5.74 15.45
N LEU A 599 11.12 5.91 15.53
CA LEU A 599 10.44 6.44 16.72
C LEU A 599 10.66 5.59 17.97
N ARG A 600 10.75 4.26 17.82
CA ARG A 600 11.00 3.39 18.99
C ARG A 600 12.37 3.64 19.60
N SER A 601 13.41 3.79 18.79
CA SER A 601 14.75 4.14 19.28
C SER A 601 14.73 5.51 19.94
N TYR A 602 14.12 6.49 19.26
CA TYR A 602 13.99 7.85 19.75
C TYR A 602 13.33 7.94 21.13
N LEU A 603 12.24 7.19 21.34
CA LEU A 603 11.56 7.11 22.63
C LEU A 603 12.38 6.36 23.68
N SER A 604 13.05 5.27 23.31
CA SER A 604 13.83 4.48 24.27
C SER A 604 15.04 5.21 24.85
N GLU A 605 15.56 6.22 24.13
CA GLU A 605 16.63 7.10 24.61
C GLU A 605 16.15 8.14 25.62
N ARG A 606 14.84 8.46 25.63
CA ARG A 606 14.25 9.59 26.36
C ARG A 606 13.26 9.18 27.44
N LEU A 607 12.66 8.00 27.30
CA LEU A 607 11.64 7.47 28.20
C LEU A 607 12.10 6.15 28.82
N PRO A 608 11.67 5.85 30.06
CA PRO A 608 11.83 4.52 30.64
C PRO A 608 11.20 3.44 29.77
N ALA A 609 11.76 2.23 29.80
CA ALA A 609 11.33 1.12 28.94
C ALA A 609 9.83 0.77 29.04
N HIS A 610 9.20 0.98 30.20
CA HIS A 610 7.77 0.70 30.40
C HIS A 610 6.84 1.78 29.80
N MET A 611 7.36 2.96 29.45
CA MET A 611 6.62 4.03 28.76
C MET A 611 6.80 3.98 27.24
N VAL A 612 7.72 3.15 26.73
CA VAL A 612 7.92 2.98 25.29
C VAL A 612 6.75 2.16 24.72
N PRO A 613 5.95 2.71 23.78
CA PRO A 613 4.84 1.99 23.16
C PRO A 613 5.29 0.69 22.50
N SER A 614 4.44 -0.34 22.57
CA SER A 614 4.67 -1.63 21.91
C SER A 614 4.46 -1.53 20.40
N ALA A 615 3.64 -0.58 19.93
CA ALA A 615 3.48 -0.25 18.51
C ALA A 615 3.24 1.26 18.31
N VAL A 616 3.62 1.74 17.13
CA VAL A 616 3.36 3.11 16.66
C VAL A 616 2.64 3.05 15.32
N ILE A 617 1.52 3.75 15.20
CA ILE A 617 0.65 3.79 14.01
C ILE A 617 0.69 5.19 13.43
N ALA A 618 1.07 5.31 12.15
CA ALA A 618 0.99 6.57 11.41
C ALA A 618 -0.42 6.76 10.84
N LEU A 619 -0.97 7.97 11.02
CA LEU A 619 -2.26 8.42 10.52
C LEU A 619 -2.06 9.61 9.58
N ASP A 620 -2.96 9.77 8.61
CA ASP A 620 -2.97 10.95 7.73
C ASP A 620 -3.42 12.20 8.50
N ARG A 621 -4.36 12.02 9.42
CA ARG A 621 -4.89 13.08 10.30
C ARG A 621 -5.34 12.49 11.63
N MET A 622 -5.25 13.30 12.68
CA MET A 622 -5.85 12.92 13.96
C MET A 622 -7.38 13.05 13.87
N PRO A 623 -8.12 12.06 14.40
CA PRO A 623 -9.57 12.20 14.53
C PRO A 623 -9.89 13.28 15.57
N LEU A 624 -10.69 14.27 15.19
CA LEU A 624 -11.09 15.39 16.05
C LEU A 624 -12.61 15.37 16.23
N THR A 625 -13.07 15.70 17.44
CA THR A 625 -14.47 16.03 17.75
C THR A 625 -14.91 17.30 17.03
N ALA A 626 -16.23 17.55 16.96
CA ALA A 626 -16.77 18.78 16.37
C ALA A 626 -16.21 20.09 16.98
N ASN A 627 -15.74 20.02 18.23
CA ASN A 627 -15.13 21.15 18.94
C ASN A 627 -13.59 21.23 18.76
N GLY A 628 -13.01 20.43 17.86
CA GLY A 628 -11.58 20.44 17.53
C GLY A 628 -10.67 19.71 18.53
N LYS A 629 -11.21 19.03 19.54
CA LYS A 629 -10.42 18.20 20.48
C LYS A 629 -10.20 16.80 19.92
N LEU A 630 -9.07 16.16 20.23
CA LEU A 630 -8.78 14.77 19.85
C LEU A 630 -9.91 13.81 20.29
N ASP A 631 -10.46 13.06 19.35
CA ASP A 631 -11.41 11.99 19.59
C ASP A 631 -10.68 10.65 19.71
N ARG A 632 -10.35 10.26 20.94
CA ARG A 632 -9.65 9.00 21.22
C ARG A 632 -10.52 7.76 20.94
N ALA A 633 -11.85 7.89 20.95
CA ALA A 633 -12.74 6.78 20.66
C ALA A 633 -12.79 6.46 19.16
N ALA A 634 -12.51 7.46 18.31
CA ALA A 634 -12.41 7.32 16.86
C ALA A 634 -11.01 6.88 16.37
N LEU A 635 -10.04 6.65 17.26
CA LEU A 635 -8.74 6.12 16.86
C LEU A 635 -8.87 4.67 16.37
N PRO A 636 -8.21 4.29 15.26
CA PRO A 636 -8.33 2.95 14.70
C PRO A 636 -7.77 1.91 15.67
N ARG A 637 -8.48 0.79 15.83
CA ARG A 637 -7.99 -0.31 16.66
C ARG A 637 -6.71 -0.91 16.04
N PRO A 638 -5.65 -1.15 16.82
CA PRO A 638 -4.46 -1.82 16.33
C PRO A 638 -4.84 -3.25 15.91
N THR A 639 -4.51 -3.63 14.69
CA THR A 639 -4.40 -5.05 14.33
C THR A 639 -3.24 -5.63 15.13
N SER A 640 -3.46 -6.75 15.84
CA SER A 640 -2.49 -7.31 16.79
C SER A 640 -1.06 -7.28 16.25
N PRO A 641 -0.10 -6.66 16.97
CA PRO A 641 1.28 -6.60 16.51
C PRO A 641 1.85 -8.02 16.44
N ARG A 642 2.34 -8.43 15.25
CA ARG A 642 3.30 -9.54 15.15
C ARG A 642 4.53 -9.17 15.99
N SER A 643 5.08 -10.16 16.67
CA SER A 643 6.25 -9.99 17.53
C SER A 643 7.43 -9.35 16.77
N PRO A 644 8.14 -8.35 17.34
CA PRO A 644 9.23 -7.61 16.69
C PRO A 644 10.50 -8.45 16.40
N ARG A 645 10.45 -9.78 16.57
CA ARG A 645 11.46 -10.69 16.02
C ARG A 645 11.32 -10.90 14.52
N ASP A 646 10.25 -10.40 13.90
CA ASP A 646 10.00 -10.48 12.46
C ASP A 646 10.41 -9.21 11.70
N ASP A 647 10.31 -8.03 12.32
CA ASP A 647 10.47 -6.72 11.66
C ASP A 647 11.92 -6.23 11.51
N ARG A 648 12.92 -7.04 11.90
CA ARG A 648 14.34 -6.75 11.63
C ARG A 648 14.87 -7.42 10.37
N ARG A 649 13.96 -7.83 9.47
CA ARG A 649 14.29 -8.51 8.23
C ARG A 649 13.40 -7.90 7.13
N PRO A 650 13.92 -7.15 6.14
CA PRO A 650 13.23 -7.09 4.86
C PRO A 650 13.04 -8.56 4.43
N HIS A 651 11.78 -8.96 4.23
CA HIS A 651 11.31 -10.27 3.79
C HIS A 651 12.44 -11.31 3.62
N ARG A 652 12.89 -11.93 4.72
CA ARG A 652 13.98 -12.92 4.62
C ARG A 652 13.38 -14.23 4.15
N TRP A 653 13.42 -14.40 2.85
CA TRP A 653 13.52 -15.66 2.11
C TRP A 653 14.22 -16.73 2.96
N ARG A 654 13.46 -17.72 3.43
CA ARG A 654 14.04 -18.91 4.07
C ARG A 654 14.36 -19.92 2.99
N HIS A 655 15.65 -20.20 2.85
CA HIS A 655 16.19 -21.32 2.09
C HIS A 655 15.46 -22.62 2.46
N GLY A 656 14.84 -23.25 1.47
CA GLY A 656 14.60 -24.69 1.53
C GLY A 656 15.93 -25.41 1.33
N CYS A 657 16.45 -26.02 2.40
CA CYS A 657 17.45 -27.07 2.26
C CYS A 657 16.88 -28.17 1.36
N VAL A 658 17.57 -28.44 0.25
CA VAL A 658 17.38 -29.67 -0.52
C VAL A 658 17.74 -30.85 0.40
N PRO A 659 16.88 -31.88 0.57
CA PRO A 659 17.27 -33.07 1.29
C PRO A 659 18.23 -33.86 0.42
N SER A 660 19.51 -33.86 0.80
CA SER A 660 20.50 -34.82 0.29
C SER A 660 20.19 -36.20 0.88
N SER A 661 19.53 -37.07 0.12
CA SER A 661 19.46 -38.50 0.41
C SER A 661 19.64 -39.33 -0.86
N VAL A 662 20.82 -39.22 -1.46
CA VAL A 662 21.35 -40.29 -2.31
C VAL A 662 21.71 -41.45 -1.38
N ARG A 663 20.83 -42.44 -1.27
CA ARG A 663 21.16 -43.75 -0.69
C ARG A 663 22.00 -44.52 -1.70
N CYS A 664 23.30 -44.63 -1.45
CA CYS A 664 24.10 -45.70 -2.00
C CYS A 664 23.60 -47.03 -1.42
N SER A 665 23.06 -47.88 -2.30
CA SER A 665 22.80 -49.29 -2.01
C SER A 665 24.07 -50.10 -2.27
N GLU A 666 24.81 -50.42 -1.21
CA GLU A 666 25.70 -51.58 -1.19
C GLU A 666 24.90 -52.78 -0.67
N SER A 667 24.72 -53.78 -1.53
CA SER A 667 24.25 -55.12 -1.12
C SER A 667 25.47 -56.02 -0.93
N PRO A 668 25.51 -56.85 0.13
CA PRO A 668 26.66 -57.72 0.38
C PRO A 668 26.47 -59.07 -0.31
N ARG A 669 27.34 -59.38 -1.26
CA ARG A 669 28.06 -60.65 -1.50
C ARG A 669 28.50 -60.78 -2.95
#